data_AF-A0A4V4HUI3-F1
#
_entry.id   AF-A0A4V4HUI3-F1
#
_cell.length_a   1.000
_cell.length_b   1.000
_cell.length_c   1.000
_cell.angle_alpha   90.00
_cell.angle_beta   90.00
_cell.angle_gamma   90.00
#
_symmetry.space_group_name_H-M   'P 1'
#
loop_
_entity.id
_entity.type
_entity.pdbx_description
1 polymer ?
#
loop_
_entity_poly.entity_id
_entity_poly.type
_entity_poly.pdbx_seq_one_letter_code
_entity_poly.pdbx_strand_id
1 'polypeptide(L)'
;MVNTGAKSGPGIYSATYSNVPVYEYLFGEALKEHVMRRRQDDWINATHILKAAGFDKPARTRILEREVQKEEHEKIQGGYGKYQGTWVPLEKGQSLAQRNNIYEKLREIFEYTPGEFSPPPAPKHATNKPKVKKPAVPKWGAKPVPIQQAAVARQVEENYDNISTQLNDDESVPDDVTVASASYMAEDDRFDMSQPPTGHRKRKRGERDDFHEEDPVDVRAQAHLMWADELLDYFMAPPTDANSTDRRPEPPINFEPNFIIDTDGHTGLHWAASIGDVDILKQLKRFGANTTCRNSRQETPLIRSVLFTNSYDKQNFPLIVKELIGTANEVDSCGATVLHHAAATTNMKQKFRCAQYYLDVLLEKFIEIYHPDEVQRLLDARDINGNTAIHIAAKNKARKCVRALMGRGASTDILNDMCETAEEIIQDLNASRRSERHQQAASSSPFAPDSARHISHYDDLEQENPRGVAHISEAAMTLKNNAEPILLERLHALACSFDEELAEKENAEADSKRILEGVKMELAGVREQARQLAEDEEGEENSIAARAHLVGLQERVQSLVERQQQLLLLSRTQHEGSKINGHGGGQVNGNTDLEEGENERIMVAQQLQEEIERRRALVGEYIGALGVAGGGDEGELYKRVIVRDLGVDEGEGGLSDEGLDALIANLEEERGGVGLEREMGDEL
;
A
#
# COMPACT_ATOMS: atom_id res chain seq x y z
N MET A 1 -35.50 -11.80 -49.30
CA MET A 1 -35.04 -10.48 -48.86
C MET A 1 -33.61 -10.62 -48.39
N VAL A 2 -32.73 -9.82 -48.98
CA VAL A 2 -31.28 -10.02 -48.98
C VAL A 2 -30.70 -9.81 -47.58
N ASN A 3 -30.02 -10.83 -47.08
CA ASN A 3 -29.17 -10.79 -45.90
C ASN A 3 -27.91 -9.99 -46.27
N THR A 4 -27.90 -8.68 -46.02
CA THR A 4 -26.68 -7.87 -46.18
C THR A 4 -25.82 -8.07 -44.95
N GLY A 5 -24.85 -8.98 -45.05
CA GLY A 5 -23.76 -9.09 -44.08
C GLY A 5 -23.12 -7.72 -43.88
N ALA A 6 -23.18 -7.20 -42.65
CA ALA A 6 -22.52 -5.96 -42.29
C ALA A 6 -21.02 -6.14 -42.54
N LYS A 7 -20.49 -5.39 -43.51
CA LYS A 7 -19.06 -5.35 -43.83
C LYS A 7 -18.30 -4.96 -42.57
N SER A 8 -17.27 -5.73 -42.20
CA SER A 8 -16.32 -5.42 -41.14
C SER A 8 -15.35 -4.31 -41.58
N GLY A 9 -15.89 -3.12 -41.88
CA GLY A 9 -15.12 -1.91 -42.17
C GLY A 9 -15.07 -0.96 -40.97
N PRO A 10 -14.25 0.10 -41.03
CA PRO A 10 -14.31 1.18 -40.04
C PRO A 10 -15.74 1.75 -39.96
N GLY A 11 -16.21 2.01 -38.75
CA GLY A 11 -17.60 2.38 -38.53
C GLY A 11 -17.87 2.88 -37.12
N ILE A 12 -18.97 3.62 -36.98
CA ILE A 12 -19.43 4.17 -35.71
C ILE A 12 -20.45 3.21 -35.12
N TYR A 13 -20.24 2.85 -33.86
CA TYR A 13 -21.07 1.92 -33.11
C TYR A 13 -21.65 2.61 -31.88
N SER A 14 -22.82 2.16 -31.45
CA SER A 14 -23.38 2.57 -30.16
C SER A 14 -22.87 1.66 -29.05
N ALA A 15 -22.41 2.25 -27.94
CA ALA A 15 -21.94 1.53 -26.77
C ALA A 15 -22.30 2.30 -25.48
N THR A 16 -22.30 1.60 -24.35
CA THR A 16 -22.51 2.21 -23.02
C THR A 16 -21.39 1.77 -22.11
N TYR A 17 -20.65 2.72 -21.54
CA TYR A 17 -19.57 2.47 -20.60
C TYR A 17 -19.87 3.20 -19.29
N SER A 18 -19.84 2.48 -18.16
CA SER A 18 -20.15 3.03 -16.83
C SER A 18 -21.48 3.81 -16.80
N ASN A 19 -22.54 3.26 -17.41
CA ASN A 19 -23.86 3.90 -17.60
C ASN A 19 -23.88 5.17 -18.46
N VAL A 20 -22.76 5.56 -19.10
CA VAL A 20 -22.71 6.69 -20.03
C VAL A 20 -22.82 6.18 -21.47
N PRO A 21 -23.85 6.59 -22.22
CA PRO A 21 -24.00 6.21 -23.62
C PRO A 21 -23.02 6.99 -24.51
N VAL A 22 -22.26 6.28 -25.34
CA VAL A 22 -21.25 6.84 -26.25
C VAL A 22 -21.40 6.31 -27.68
N TYR A 23 -20.92 7.09 -28.64
CA TYR A 23 -20.56 6.64 -29.98
C TYR A 23 -19.08 6.24 -29.97
N GLU A 24 -18.80 4.98 -30.33
CA GLU A 24 -17.45 4.43 -30.44
C GLU A 24 -17.10 4.25 -31.91
N TYR A 25 -16.10 4.99 -32.39
CA TYR A 25 -15.57 4.85 -33.74
C TYR A 25 -14.37 3.91 -33.72
N LEU A 26 -14.46 2.79 -34.44
CA LEU A 26 -13.37 1.80 -34.57
C LEU A 26 -12.70 1.92 -35.94
N PHE A 27 -11.38 2.02 -35.96
CA PHE A 27 -10.57 2.18 -37.18
C PHE A 27 -9.18 1.52 -37.04
N GLY A 28 -8.37 1.55 -38.10
CA GLY A 28 -7.03 0.95 -38.13
C GLY A 28 -6.97 -0.53 -38.54
N GLU A 29 -5.76 -1.08 -38.65
CA GLU A 29 -5.55 -2.50 -38.98
C GLU A 29 -6.14 -3.39 -37.88
N ALA A 30 -6.98 -4.35 -38.27
CA ALA A 30 -7.72 -5.24 -37.38
C ALA A 30 -8.69 -4.55 -36.38
N LEU A 31 -9.13 -3.30 -36.62
CA LEU A 31 -10.11 -2.56 -35.78
C LEU A 31 -9.68 -2.42 -34.30
N LYS A 32 -8.37 -2.25 -34.05
CA LYS A 32 -7.83 -2.12 -32.69
C LYS A 32 -7.82 -0.68 -32.15
N GLU A 33 -7.88 0.32 -33.02
CA GLU A 33 -7.90 1.73 -32.62
C GLU A 33 -9.33 2.24 -32.49
N HIS A 34 -9.56 3.11 -31.51
CA HIS A 34 -10.89 3.66 -31.26
C HIS A 34 -10.86 5.10 -30.72
N VAL A 35 -11.91 5.84 -31.04
CA VAL A 35 -12.20 7.17 -30.47
C VAL A 35 -13.66 7.18 -30.01
N MET A 36 -13.94 7.78 -28.85
CA MET A 36 -15.27 7.81 -28.25
C MET A 36 -15.80 9.23 -28.15
N ARG A 37 -17.10 9.41 -28.45
CA ARG A 37 -17.87 10.65 -28.30
C ARG A 37 -19.12 10.39 -27.46
N ARG A 38 -19.36 11.18 -26.41
CA ARG A 38 -20.54 11.04 -25.54
C ARG A 38 -21.81 11.47 -26.24
N ARG A 39 -22.91 10.78 -25.94
CA ARG A 39 -24.23 11.05 -26.57
C ARG A 39 -25.00 12.18 -25.91
N GLN A 40 -24.66 12.53 -24.66
CA GLN A 40 -25.41 13.52 -23.87
C GLN A 40 -25.01 14.97 -24.17
N ASP A 41 -23.73 15.20 -24.47
CA ASP A 41 -23.10 16.52 -24.54
C ASP A 41 -22.16 16.67 -25.75
N ASP A 42 -21.99 15.61 -26.56
CA ASP A 42 -21.07 15.56 -27.69
C ASP A 42 -19.58 15.76 -27.36
N TRP A 43 -19.19 15.54 -26.11
CA TRP A 43 -17.79 15.59 -25.73
C TRP A 43 -17.03 14.39 -26.30
N ILE A 44 -15.79 14.60 -26.73
CA ILE A 44 -14.95 13.60 -27.37
C ILE A 44 -13.66 13.38 -26.57
N ASN A 45 -13.17 12.13 -26.55
CA ASN A 45 -11.96 11.78 -25.80
C ASN A 45 -10.70 12.24 -26.54
N ALA A 46 -10.06 13.31 -26.04
CA ALA A 46 -8.82 13.88 -26.59
C ALA A 46 -7.63 12.92 -26.47
N THR A 47 -7.59 12.09 -25.43
CA THR A 47 -6.53 11.08 -25.26
C THR A 47 -6.57 10.05 -26.39
N HIS A 48 -7.75 9.67 -26.85
CA HIS A 48 -7.92 8.77 -28.01
C HIS A 48 -7.48 9.44 -29.31
N ILE A 49 -7.80 10.72 -29.52
CA ILE A 49 -7.36 11.48 -30.70
C ILE A 49 -5.82 11.52 -30.79
N LEU A 50 -5.14 11.79 -29.68
CA LEU A 50 -3.67 11.82 -29.65
C LEU A 50 -3.04 10.43 -29.80
N LYS A 51 -3.71 9.38 -29.32
CA LYS A 51 -3.30 7.98 -29.56
C LYS A 51 -3.42 7.63 -31.05
N ALA A 52 -4.50 8.04 -31.70
CA ALA A 52 -4.72 7.87 -33.15
C ALA A 52 -3.68 8.64 -33.99
N ALA A 53 -3.18 9.76 -33.48
CA ALA A 53 -2.11 10.54 -34.10
C ALA A 53 -0.71 9.90 -33.96
N GLY A 54 -0.57 8.78 -33.24
CA GLY A 54 0.69 8.05 -33.11
C GLY A 54 1.63 8.56 -32.01
N PHE A 55 1.17 9.46 -31.14
CA PHE A 55 1.98 9.93 -30.02
C PHE A 55 2.10 8.85 -28.92
N ASP A 56 3.32 8.68 -28.43
CA ASP A 56 3.64 7.81 -27.30
C ASP A 56 3.13 8.39 -25.96
N LYS A 57 3.15 7.59 -24.90
CA LYS A 57 2.57 7.97 -23.60
C LYS A 57 3.15 9.29 -23.05
N PRO A 58 4.48 9.53 -23.06
CA PRO A 58 5.06 10.79 -22.61
C PRO A 58 4.68 12.00 -23.49
N ALA A 59 4.67 11.87 -24.82
CA ALA A 59 4.30 12.98 -25.70
C ALA A 59 2.82 13.36 -25.57
N ARG A 60 1.92 12.38 -25.43
CA ARG A 60 0.48 12.63 -25.20
C ARG A 60 0.25 13.43 -23.92
N THR A 61 0.93 13.07 -22.82
CA THR A 61 0.82 13.80 -21.54
C THR A 61 1.24 15.25 -21.70
N ARG A 62 2.37 15.51 -22.38
CA ARG A 62 2.88 16.87 -22.61
C ARG A 62 1.92 17.73 -23.44
N ILE A 63 1.29 17.17 -24.47
CA ILE A 63 0.30 17.88 -25.31
C ILE A 63 -0.99 18.14 -24.51
N LEU A 64 -1.46 17.16 -23.73
CA LEU A 64 -2.64 17.34 -22.88
C LEU A 64 -2.41 18.44 -21.83
N GLU A 65 -1.28 18.45 -21.13
CA GLU A 65 -0.97 19.45 -20.10
C GLU A 65 -0.72 20.85 -20.69
N ARG A 66 -0.08 20.94 -21.86
CA ARG A 66 0.32 22.23 -22.45
C ARG A 66 -0.81 22.92 -23.20
N GLU A 67 -1.67 22.16 -23.88
CA GLU A 67 -2.64 22.69 -24.85
C GLU A 67 -4.10 22.39 -24.49
N VAL A 68 -4.39 21.21 -23.93
CA VAL A 68 -5.78 20.76 -23.72
C VAL A 68 -6.29 21.13 -22.32
N GLN A 69 -5.48 20.92 -21.28
CA GLN A 69 -5.85 21.16 -19.88
C GLN A 69 -5.93 22.64 -19.50
N LYS A 70 -5.40 23.53 -20.35
CA LYS A 70 -5.51 24.99 -20.14
C LYS A 70 -6.88 25.54 -20.53
N GLU A 71 -7.64 24.79 -21.31
CA GLU A 71 -8.98 25.14 -21.76
C GLU A 71 -10.04 24.27 -21.06
N GLU A 72 -11.32 24.49 -21.32
CA GLU A 72 -12.41 23.64 -20.83
C GLU A 72 -12.21 22.16 -21.22
N HIS A 73 -12.07 21.31 -20.21
CA HIS A 73 -11.83 19.87 -20.32
C HIS A 73 -12.34 19.14 -19.08
N GLU A 74 -12.54 17.84 -19.19
CA GLU A 74 -12.96 16.96 -18.10
C GLU A 74 -11.99 15.77 -18.04
N LYS A 75 -11.40 15.54 -16.86
CA LYS A 75 -10.47 14.44 -16.65
C LYS A 75 -11.17 13.30 -15.94
N ILE A 76 -11.41 12.20 -16.65
CA ILE A 76 -12.01 10.99 -16.07
C ILE A 76 -10.88 10.03 -15.69
N GLN A 77 -10.73 9.78 -14.38
CA GLN A 77 -9.75 8.87 -13.79
C GLN A 77 -10.47 7.80 -12.96
N GLY A 78 -10.13 6.52 -13.17
CA GLY A 78 -10.85 5.40 -12.55
C GLY A 78 -12.03 4.87 -13.39
N GLY A 79 -12.49 3.66 -13.09
CA GLY A 79 -13.55 2.97 -13.85
C GLY A 79 -13.04 2.20 -15.08
N TYR A 80 -13.94 1.87 -16.02
CA TYR A 80 -13.63 1.04 -17.19
C TYR A 80 -12.51 1.65 -18.07
N GLY A 81 -11.40 0.91 -18.25
CA GLY A 81 -10.15 1.43 -18.82
C GLY A 81 -10.27 2.12 -20.18
N LYS A 82 -11.17 1.65 -21.06
CA LYS A 82 -11.38 2.26 -22.39
C LYS A 82 -12.08 3.63 -22.37
N TYR A 83 -12.77 3.97 -21.28
CA TYR A 83 -13.50 5.24 -21.16
C TYR A 83 -12.68 6.33 -20.45
N GLN A 84 -11.56 5.94 -19.83
CA GLN A 84 -10.66 6.86 -19.13
C GLN A 84 -9.94 7.81 -20.10
N GLY A 85 -9.65 9.02 -19.64
CA GLY A 85 -8.92 10.01 -20.43
C GLY A 85 -9.39 11.45 -20.19
N THR A 86 -8.86 12.37 -20.99
CA THR A 86 -9.27 13.77 -21.03
C THR A 86 -10.33 13.94 -22.10
N TRP A 87 -11.52 14.41 -21.70
CA TRP A 87 -12.65 14.70 -22.56
C TRP A 87 -12.74 16.19 -22.83
N VAL A 88 -13.07 16.55 -24.07
CA VAL A 88 -13.17 17.94 -24.52
C VAL A 88 -14.44 18.13 -25.36
N PRO A 89 -14.99 19.36 -25.43
CA PRO A 89 -16.04 19.70 -26.38
C PRO A 89 -15.67 19.34 -27.83
N LEU A 90 -16.68 18.96 -28.64
CA LEU A 90 -16.50 18.47 -30.02
C LEU A 90 -15.65 19.40 -30.88
N GLU A 91 -15.91 20.70 -30.83
CA GLU A 91 -15.21 21.75 -31.61
C GLU A 91 -13.71 21.81 -31.29
N LYS A 92 -13.36 21.62 -30.01
CA LYS A 92 -11.97 21.59 -29.55
C LYS A 92 -11.29 20.29 -29.94
N GLY A 93 -11.99 19.16 -29.83
CA GLY A 93 -11.51 17.88 -30.33
C GLY A 93 -11.21 17.92 -31.84
N GLN A 94 -12.06 18.58 -32.63
CA GLN A 94 -11.85 18.79 -34.05
C GLN A 94 -10.62 19.65 -34.33
N SER A 95 -10.46 20.77 -33.62
CA SER A 95 -9.28 21.63 -33.72
C SER A 95 -8.00 20.88 -33.36
N LEU A 96 -8.03 20.05 -32.31
CA LEU A 96 -6.91 19.21 -31.90
C LEU A 96 -6.56 18.16 -32.96
N ALA A 97 -7.58 17.55 -33.58
CA ALA A 97 -7.38 16.58 -34.66
C ALA A 97 -6.81 17.22 -35.93
N GLN A 98 -7.21 18.45 -36.25
CA GLN A 98 -6.71 19.21 -37.39
C GLN A 98 -5.23 19.61 -37.20
N ARG A 99 -4.86 20.13 -36.02
CA ARG A 99 -3.47 20.50 -35.70
C ARG A 99 -2.51 19.31 -35.78
N ASN A 100 -2.98 18.13 -35.40
CA ASN A 100 -2.19 16.89 -35.42
C ASN A 100 -2.34 16.09 -36.73
N ASN A 101 -2.91 16.67 -37.79
CA ASN A 101 -3.10 16.05 -39.11
C ASN A 101 -3.83 14.69 -39.08
N ILE A 102 -4.71 14.47 -38.10
CA ILE A 102 -5.46 13.21 -37.93
C ILE A 102 -6.97 13.38 -38.22
N TYR A 103 -7.42 14.62 -38.47
CA TYR A 103 -8.82 14.92 -38.76
C TYR A 103 -9.40 14.07 -39.88
N GLU A 104 -8.68 13.87 -40.98
CA GLU A 104 -9.11 13.07 -42.13
C GLU A 104 -9.42 11.61 -41.74
N LYS A 105 -8.64 11.02 -40.83
CA LYS A 105 -8.86 9.65 -40.36
C LYS A 105 -10.03 9.53 -39.37
N LEU A 106 -10.34 10.62 -38.66
CA LEU A 106 -11.38 10.67 -37.63
C LEU A 106 -12.63 11.43 -38.09
N ARG A 107 -12.70 11.82 -39.37
CA ARG A 107 -13.76 12.67 -39.91
C ARG A 107 -15.15 12.13 -39.60
N GLU A 108 -15.30 10.82 -39.73
CA GLU A 108 -16.58 10.13 -39.55
C GLU A 108 -17.18 10.39 -38.15
N ILE A 109 -16.40 10.37 -37.06
CA ILE A 109 -16.93 10.59 -35.70
C ILE A 109 -17.24 12.06 -35.39
N PHE A 110 -16.54 12.99 -36.05
CA PHE A 110 -16.80 14.43 -35.92
C PHE A 110 -18.05 14.86 -36.68
N GLU A 111 -18.24 14.37 -37.91
CA GLU A 111 -19.37 14.71 -38.77
C GLU A 111 -20.62 13.86 -38.52
N TYR A 112 -20.50 12.84 -37.66
CA TYR A 112 -21.63 11.99 -37.31
C TYR A 112 -22.75 12.80 -36.66
N THR A 113 -23.92 12.75 -37.30
CA THR A 113 -25.16 13.34 -36.80
C THR A 113 -26.14 12.19 -36.50
N PRO A 114 -26.69 12.08 -35.28
CA PRO A 114 -27.62 11.00 -34.95
C PRO A 114 -28.92 11.13 -35.75
N GLY A 115 -29.25 10.11 -36.54
CA GLY A 115 -30.55 9.97 -37.23
C GLY A 115 -31.60 9.24 -36.39
N GLU A 116 -32.81 9.03 -36.93
CA GLU A 116 -33.93 8.33 -36.25
C GLU A 116 -33.63 6.87 -35.84
N PHE A 117 -32.53 6.29 -36.34
CA PHE A 117 -32.07 4.94 -35.98
C PHE A 117 -30.62 4.97 -35.48
N SER A 118 -30.43 4.51 -34.24
CA SER A 118 -29.10 4.39 -33.60
C SER A 118 -28.22 3.37 -34.33
N PRO A 119 -26.90 3.61 -34.47
CA PRO A 119 -26.00 2.71 -35.18
C PRO A 119 -25.90 1.36 -34.47
N PRO A 120 -25.54 0.27 -35.20
CA PRO A 120 -25.50 -1.08 -34.64
C PRO A 120 -24.63 -1.14 -33.38
N PRO A 121 -24.97 -2.02 -32.41
CA PRO A 121 -24.16 -2.21 -31.21
C PRO A 121 -22.79 -2.77 -31.61
N ALA A 122 -21.74 -2.35 -30.90
CA ALA A 122 -20.38 -2.78 -31.20
C ALA A 122 -20.24 -4.33 -31.13
N PRO A 123 -19.42 -4.97 -31.99
CA PRO A 123 -19.38 -6.43 -32.17
C PRO A 123 -19.11 -7.29 -30.92
N LYS A 124 -18.74 -6.69 -29.78
CA LYS A 124 -18.42 -7.38 -28.52
C LYS A 124 -19.40 -7.09 -27.37
N HIS A 125 -20.45 -6.28 -27.58
CA HIS A 125 -21.39 -5.86 -26.55
C HIS A 125 -22.84 -6.35 -26.79
N ALA A 126 -23.02 -7.65 -27.06
CA ALA A 126 -24.34 -8.27 -26.98
C ALA A 126 -24.67 -8.58 -25.52
N THR A 127 -25.08 -7.58 -24.75
CA THR A 127 -25.52 -7.77 -23.36
C THR A 127 -26.93 -8.38 -23.31
N ASN A 128 -27.02 -9.48 -22.56
CA ASN A 128 -28.17 -10.23 -22.04
C ASN A 128 -29.61 -9.82 -22.45
N LYS A 129 -30.29 -10.74 -23.17
CA LYS A 129 -31.76 -10.86 -23.11
C LYS A 129 -32.15 -11.81 -21.96
N PRO A 130 -33.17 -11.50 -21.13
CA PRO A 130 -33.63 -12.41 -20.09
C PRO A 130 -34.43 -13.56 -20.73
N LYS A 131 -34.02 -14.81 -20.52
CA LYS A 131 -34.76 -16.00 -20.98
C LYS A 131 -35.56 -16.62 -19.84
N VAL A 132 -36.88 -16.66 -20.06
CA VAL A 132 -37.89 -17.39 -19.27
C VAL A 132 -37.59 -18.89 -19.28
N LYS A 133 -37.66 -19.52 -18.10
CA LYS A 133 -37.43 -20.94 -17.86
C LYS A 133 -38.52 -21.82 -18.50
N LYS A 134 -38.14 -22.94 -19.10
CA LYS A 134 -38.99 -24.14 -19.28
C LYS A 134 -38.21 -25.40 -18.86
N PRO A 135 -38.87 -26.41 -18.29
CA PRO A 135 -38.23 -27.50 -17.55
C PRO A 135 -37.70 -28.61 -18.45
N ALA A 136 -36.75 -29.36 -17.89
CA ALA A 136 -35.97 -30.43 -18.52
C ALA A 136 -36.75 -31.75 -18.66
N VAL A 137 -36.39 -32.55 -19.67
CA VAL A 137 -36.62 -34.00 -19.72
C VAL A 137 -35.36 -34.70 -20.30
N PRO A 138 -34.86 -35.81 -19.71
CA PRO A 138 -33.59 -36.46 -20.08
C PRO A 138 -33.77 -37.78 -20.87
N LYS A 139 -32.74 -38.19 -21.64
CA LYS A 139 -32.36 -39.59 -22.01
C LYS A 139 -31.16 -39.55 -22.99
N TRP A 140 -29.98 -40.16 -22.78
CA TRP A 140 -29.47 -41.53 -22.46
C TRP A 140 -28.97 -42.31 -23.70
N GLY A 141 -27.74 -42.81 -23.61
CA GLY A 141 -27.17 -43.93 -24.38
C GLY A 141 -26.27 -43.53 -25.56
N ALA A 142 -25.21 -44.24 -25.94
CA ALA A 142 -24.46 -45.39 -25.42
C ALA A 142 -23.17 -45.48 -26.26
N LYS A 143 -22.09 -46.08 -25.71
CA LYS A 143 -20.84 -46.40 -26.44
C LYS A 143 -21.08 -47.53 -27.47
N PRO A 144 -20.18 -47.77 -28.45
CA PRO A 144 -19.07 -48.71 -28.18
C PRO A 144 -17.73 -48.42 -28.91
N VAL A 145 -16.67 -49.04 -28.38
CA VAL A 145 -15.28 -49.15 -28.88
C VAL A 145 -15.20 -50.26 -29.94
N PRO A 146 -14.17 -50.35 -30.81
CA PRO A 146 -13.14 -51.38 -30.58
C PRO A 146 -11.69 -51.13 -31.12
N ILE A 147 -10.72 -51.65 -30.33
CA ILE A 147 -9.60 -52.58 -30.65
C ILE A 147 -8.27 -52.09 -31.31
N GLN A 148 -7.22 -52.35 -30.50
CA GLN A 148 -5.77 -52.64 -30.67
C GLN A 148 -5.19 -53.02 -32.06
N GLN A 149 -3.92 -52.66 -32.30
CA GLN A 149 -2.78 -53.61 -32.41
C GLN A 149 -1.40 -52.92 -32.60
N ALA A 150 -0.36 -53.69 -32.28
CA ALA A 150 1.03 -53.28 -32.04
C ALA A 150 1.97 -53.44 -33.25
N ALA A 151 3.16 -52.82 -33.16
CA ALA A 151 4.51 -53.39 -33.40
C ALA A 151 5.45 -52.66 -34.40
N VAL A 152 6.56 -52.13 -33.83
CA VAL A 152 8.00 -52.38 -34.15
C VAL A 152 8.57 -52.08 -35.56
N ALA A 153 9.48 -51.08 -35.67
CA ALA A 153 10.91 -51.19 -36.07
C ALA A 153 11.51 -50.00 -36.86
N ARG A 154 12.52 -49.34 -36.24
CA ARG A 154 13.88 -48.91 -36.69
C ARG A 154 14.15 -48.33 -38.10
N GLN A 155 14.80 -47.14 -38.12
CA GLN A 155 16.10 -46.75 -38.74
C GLN A 155 16.23 -45.19 -38.61
N VAL A 156 17.15 -44.60 -37.83
CA VAL A 156 18.60 -44.27 -38.00
C VAL A 156 18.90 -43.38 -39.21
N GLU A 157 19.17 -42.09 -38.95
CA GLU A 157 20.27 -41.24 -39.48
C GLU A 157 20.24 -39.89 -38.73
N GLU A 158 21.25 -39.62 -37.89
CA GLU A 158 22.35 -38.67 -38.11
C GLU A 158 21.95 -37.19 -38.14
N ASN A 159 22.31 -36.45 -37.08
CA ASN A 159 22.82 -35.09 -37.19
C ASN A 159 23.53 -34.65 -35.90
N TYR A 160 24.81 -34.30 -36.06
CA TYR A 160 25.65 -33.63 -35.09
C TYR A 160 25.74 -32.14 -35.48
N ASP A 161 25.71 -31.27 -34.46
CA ASP A 161 26.11 -29.87 -34.39
C ASP A 161 25.56 -28.84 -35.42
N ASN A 162 24.78 -27.86 -34.95
CA ASN A 162 25.40 -26.62 -34.47
C ASN A 162 24.43 -25.67 -33.75
N ILE A 163 24.98 -25.10 -32.68
CA ILE A 163 24.58 -23.91 -31.94
C ILE A 163 24.39 -22.71 -32.88
N SER A 164 23.24 -22.03 -32.79
CA SER A 164 23.06 -20.57 -32.94
C SER A 164 21.57 -20.24 -33.09
N THR A 165 21.17 -19.06 -32.59
CA THR A 165 19.85 -18.40 -32.70
C THR A 165 18.66 -19.05 -31.99
N GLN A 166 18.60 -18.84 -30.67
CA GLN A 166 17.33 -18.80 -29.94
C GLN A 166 17.35 -17.66 -28.91
N LEU A 167 17.42 -16.42 -29.42
CA LEU A 167 17.12 -15.20 -28.68
C LEU A 167 16.47 -14.23 -29.67
N ASN A 168 15.13 -14.25 -29.71
CA ASN A 168 14.23 -13.10 -29.83
C ASN A 168 12.83 -13.57 -30.23
N ASP A 169 11.85 -12.82 -29.73
CA ASP A 169 10.41 -12.86 -29.99
C ASP A 169 9.58 -13.80 -29.11
N ASP A 170 9.06 -13.25 -28.00
CA ASP A 170 7.60 -13.11 -27.90
C ASP A 170 7.22 -11.97 -26.94
N GLU A 171 6.72 -10.91 -27.54
CA GLU A 171 6.12 -9.72 -26.94
C GLU A 171 4.61 -9.92 -26.98
N SER A 172 3.95 -10.24 -25.86
CA SER A 172 2.54 -9.84 -25.59
C SER A 172 1.96 -10.40 -24.29
N VAL A 173 1.99 -9.64 -23.18
CA VAL A 173 0.84 -9.59 -22.25
C VAL A 173 0.72 -8.17 -21.67
N PRO A 174 -0.45 -7.52 -21.79
CA PRO A 174 -0.72 -6.20 -21.22
C PRO A 174 -1.20 -6.32 -19.76
N ASP A 175 -0.56 -5.56 -18.87
CA ASP A 175 -1.04 -5.32 -17.50
C ASP A 175 -1.95 -4.09 -17.47
N ASP A 176 -3.21 -4.34 -17.13
CA ASP A 176 -4.23 -3.34 -16.85
C ASP A 176 -4.81 -3.67 -15.46
N VAL A 177 -4.39 -2.96 -14.42
CA VAL A 177 -5.33 -2.36 -13.45
C VAL A 177 -4.68 -1.26 -12.62
N THR A 178 -5.29 -0.09 -12.79
CA THR A 178 -5.13 1.16 -12.07
C THR A 178 -6.23 1.26 -11.03
N VAL A 179 -5.93 1.53 -9.76
CA VAL A 179 -6.73 2.34 -8.80
C VAL A 179 -5.71 2.87 -7.79
N ALA A 180 -5.30 4.14 -7.88
CA ALA A 180 -5.93 5.31 -7.25
C ALA A 180 -6.00 5.24 -5.72
N SER A 181 -5.19 6.07 -5.07
CA SER A 181 -5.52 6.93 -3.93
C SER A 181 -4.30 7.84 -3.76
N ALA A 182 -4.44 9.15 -3.94
CA ALA A 182 -4.91 10.04 -2.89
C ALA A 182 -3.95 10.01 -1.68
N SER A 183 -2.95 10.89 -1.74
CA SER A 183 -2.19 11.43 -0.61
C SER A 183 -2.15 12.94 -0.89
N TYR A 184 -3.02 13.74 -0.28
CA TYR A 184 -2.76 14.38 1.01
C TYR A 184 -1.28 14.70 1.18
N MET A 185 -0.96 15.92 0.78
CA MET A 185 0.33 16.57 0.93
C MET A 185 0.54 16.87 2.42
N ALA A 186 1.58 16.30 3.00
CA ALA A 186 2.32 16.97 4.05
C ALA A 186 3.62 17.48 3.41
N GLU A 187 3.90 18.74 3.68
CA GLU A 187 4.88 19.60 3.06
C GLU A 187 6.32 19.17 3.42
N ASP A 188 7.19 19.09 2.41
CA ASP A 188 8.47 19.81 2.32
C ASP A 188 9.37 19.21 1.21
N ASP A 189 10.27 20.04 0.67
CA ASP A 189 11.21 19.82 -0.44
C ASP A 189 10.68 19.94 -1.88
N ARG A 190 10.45 21.20 -2.28
CA ARG A 190 10.37 21.61 -3.69
C ARG A 190 11.79 21.77 -4.28
N PHE A 191 12.21 20.86 -5.15
CA PHE A 191 13.19 21.17 -6.21
C PHE A 191 12.44 21.60 -7.48
N ASP A 192 12.49 22.89 -7.79
CA ASP A 192 11.99 23.48 -9.04
C ASP A 192 13.02 23.26 -10.16
N MET A 193 12.82 22.20 -10.96
CA MET A 193 13.57 21.94 -12.20
C MET A 193 12.73 22.42 -13.39
N SER A 194 13.05 23.62 -13.85
CA SER A 194 12.47 24.23 -15.05
C SER A 194 12.93 23.53 -16.34
N GLN A 195 11.98 23.30 -17.25
CA GLN A 195 12.21 22.81 -18.62
C GLN A 195 12.94 23.85 -19.51
N PRO A 196 13.62 23.43 -20.60
CA PRO A 196 14.75 24.15 -21.17
C PRO A 196 14.31 25.30 -22.08
N PRO A 197 15.07 26.42 -22.14
CA PRO A 197 14.97 27.33 -23.25
C PRO A 197 15.97 26.91 -24.34
N THR A 198 15.44 26.62 -25.52
CA THR A 198 16.17 26.74 -26.78
C THR A 198 16.74 28.15 -26.90
N GLY A 199 18.05 28.29 -27.00
CA GLY A 199 18.68 29.56 -27.31
C GLY A 199 20.05 29.71 -26.70
N HIS A 200 21.08 29.75 -27.55
CA HIS A 200 22.42 30.23 -27.24
C HIS A 200 22.38 31.46 -26.33
N ARG A 201 22.78 31.31 -25.07
CA ARG A 201 23.10 32.44 -24.19
C ARG A 201 24.44 32.19 -23.51
N LYS A 202 25.46 32.88 -24.05
CA LYS A 202 26.70 33.21 -23.34
C LYS A 202 26.34 33.73 -21.95
N ARG A 203 26.74 33.01 -20.89
CA ARG A 203 26.67 33.56 -19.53
C ARG A 203 27.72 34.67 -19.42
N LYS A 204 27.26 35.83 -18.97
CA LYS A 204 27.99 37.09 -18.87
C LYS A 204 29.11 36.94 -17.83
N ARG A 205 30.36 36.89 -18.31
CA ARG A 205 31.57 37.08 -17.50
C ARG A 205 31.46 38.47 -16.85
N GLY A 206 31.43 38.50 -15.52
CA GLY A 206 31.52 39.75 -14.77
C GLY A 206 32.96 40.27 -14.89
N GLU A 207 33.18 41.24 -15.76
CA GLU A 207 34.33 42.14 -15.62
C GLU A 207 34.15 42.91 -14.30
N ARG A 208 35.02 42.63 -13.34
CA ARG A 208 35.45 43.64 -12.37
C ARG A 208 36.88 43.95 -12.74
N ASP A 209 37.00 45.07 -13.43
CA ASP A 209 38.24 45.78 -13.69
C ASP A 209 38.64 46.42 -12.36
N ASP A 210 39.43 45.71 -11.54
CA ASP A 210 40.23 46.35 -10.49
C ASP A 210 41.49 45.53 -10.24
N PHE A 211 42.64 46.21 -10.40
CA PHE A 211 43.97 45.66 -10.28
C PHE A 211 44.22 45.19 -8.84
N HIS A 212 44.03 43.89 -8.58
CA HIS A 212 44.60 43.22 -7.42
C HIS A 212 45.29 41.93 -7.88
N GLU A 213 46.57 41.83 -7.52
CA GLU A 213 47.46 40.69 -7.71
C GLU A 213 46.74 39.40 -7.28
N GLU A 214 46.33 38.57 -8.26
CA GLU A 214 45.56 37.35 -8.00
C GLU A 214 46.43 36.34 -7.24
N ASP A 215 46.00 36.01 -6.01
CA ASP A 215 46.61 34.95 -5.22
C ASP A 215 46.58 33.62 -6.02
N PRO A 216 47.68 32.86 -6.10
CA PRO A 216 47.78 31.61 -6.88
C PRO A 216 46.84 30.47 -6.43
N VAL A 217 46.01 30.71 -5.40
CA VAL A 217 44.97 29.80 -4.89
C VAL A 217 43.70 29.88 -5.75
N ASP A 218 43.35 31.06 -6.29
CA ASP A 218 42.11 31.28 -7.05
C ASP A 218 42.19 30.64 -8.45
N VAL A 219 43.33 30.77 -9.13
CA VAL A 219 43.58 30.14 -10.44
C VAL A 219 43.53 28.60 -10.35
N ARG A 220 43.97 28.02 -9.23
CA ARG A 220 43.92 26.56 -9.00
C ARG A 220 42.49 26.09 -8.76
N ALA A 221 41.78 26.75 -7.86
CA ALA A 221 40.37 26.46 -7.57
C ALA A 221 39.52 26.59 -8.85
N GLN A 222 39.81 27.60 -9.68
CA GLN A 222 39.14 27.82 -10.95
C GLN A 222 39.43 26.69 -11.95
N ALA A 223 40.66 26.18 -12.04
CA ALA A 223 40.98 25.01 -12.88
C ALA A 223 40.27 23.73 -12.42
N HIS A 224 40.12 23.52 -11.11
CA HIS A 224 39.36 22.39 -10.56
C HIS A 224 37.86 22.51 -10.84
N LEU A 225 37.30 23.72 -10.74
CA LEU A 225 35.90 23.99 -11.11
C LEU A 225 35.63 23.72 -12.59
N MET A 226 36.54 24.14 -13.49
CA MET A 226 36.37 23.88 -14.92
C MET A 226 36.45 22.39 -15.26
N TRP A 227 37.36 21.65 -14.62
CA TRP A 227 37.45 20.20 -14.78
C TRP A 227 36.23 19.48 -14.17
N ALA A 228 35.72 19.96 -13.03
CA ALA A 228 34.52 19.43 -12.40
C ALA A 228 33.28 19.63 -13.29
N ASP A 229 33.12 20.80 -13.89
CA ASP A 229 32.06 21.08 -14.88
C ASP A 229 32.19 20.17 -16.11
N GLU A 230 33.41 19.97 -16.64
CA GLU A 230 33.64 19.07 -17.79
C GLU A 230 33.34 17.60 -17.44
N LEU A 231 33.65 17.17 -16.20
CA LEU A 231 33.33 15.85 -15.69
C LEU A 231 31.83 15.65 -15.53
N LEU A 232 31.11 16.67 -15.04
CA LEU A 232 29.64 16.64 -14.96
C LEU A 232 28.99 16.60 -16.35
N ASP A 233 29.52 17.36 -17.32
CA ASP A 233 29.04 17.32 -18.71
C ASP A 233 29.26 15.94 -19.35
N TYR A 234 30.41 15.30 -19.10
CA TYR A 234 30.66 13.91 -19.50
C TYR A 234 29.63 12.96 -18.89
N PHE A 235 29.33 13.12 -17.60
CA PHE A 235 28.36 12.31 -16.88
C PHE A 235 26.90 12.48 -17.33
N MET A 236 26.55 13.67 -17.82
CA MET A 236 25.20 14.02 -18.28
C MET A 236 24.98 13.77 -19.78
N ALA A 237 26.04 13.52 -20.55
CA ALA A 237 25.93 13.21 -21.97
C ALA A 237 25.35 11.80 -22.21
N PRO A 238 24.37 11.64 -23.11
CA PRO A 238 23.76 10.33 -23.38
C PRO A 238 24.77 9.35 -24.00
N PRO A 239 24.70 8.04 -23.68
CA PRO A 239 25.70 7.04 -24.10
C PRO A 239 25.68 6.69 -25.60
N THR A 240 25.01 7.47 -26.44
CA THR A 240 24.67 7.13 -27.84
C THR A 240 25.83 7.13 -28.82
N ASP A 241 26.97 7.73 -28.49
CA ASP A 241 28.11 7.80 -29.40
C ASP A 241 29.21 6.83 -28.96
N ALA A 242 29.30 5.69 -29.66
CA ALA A 242 30.38 4.71 -29.54
C ALA A 242 31.79 5.28 -29.83
N ASN A 243 31.90 6.56 -30.22
CA ASN A 243 33.13 7.33 -30.41
C ASN A 243 33.40 8.37 -29.30
N SER A 244 32.64 8.38 -28.20
CA SER A 244 32.78 9.35 -27.09
C SER A 244 33.82 8.96 -26.02
N THR A 245 34.53 7.84 -26.20
CA THR A 245 35.63 7.41 -25.33
C THR A 245 36.81 8.40 -25.30
N ASP A 246 36.85 9.34 -26.27
CA ASP A 246 37.84 10.41 -26.40
C ASP A 246 37.47 11.74 -25.72
N ARG A 247 36.31 11.86 -25.05
CA ARG A 247 35.95 13.04 -24.24
C ARG A 247 36.16 12.83 -22.74
N ARG A 248 37.22 12.12 -22.36
CA ARG A 248 37.59 12.00 -20.94
C ARG A 248 38.28 13.30 -20.53
N PRO A 249 37.75 14.06 -19.55
CA PRO A 249 38.41 15.28 -19.10
C PRO A 249 39.80 14.92 -18.55
N GLU A 250 40.85 15.47 -19.15
CA GLU A 250 42.19 15.27 -18.62
C GLU A 250 42.32 16.01 -17.29
N PRO A 251 42.81 15.35 -16.23
CA PRO A 251 42.97 15.99 -14.94
C PRO A 251 44.00 17.14 -15.04
N PRO A 252 43.75 18.30 -14.41
CA PRO A 252 44.69 19.41 -14.35
C PRO A 252 46.08 18.99 -13.86
N ILE A 253 47.12 19.73 -14.25
CA ILE A 253 48.54 19.44 -13.93
C ILE A 253 48.80 19.28 -12.41
N ASN A 254 48.00 19.94 -11.55
CA ASN A 254 48.01 19.79 -10.09
C ASN A 254 46.65 19.25 -9.59
N PHE A 255 46.27 18.04 -10.02
CA PHE A 255 44.96 17.47 -9.72
C PHE A 255 44.75 17.18 -8.22
N GLU A 256 43.71 17.78 -7.62
CA GLU A 256 43.24 17.50 -6.27
C GLU A 256 42.00 16.60 -6.32
N PRO A 257 42.15 15.29 -6.07
CA PRO A 257 41.08 14.32 -6.28
C PRO A 257 39.92 14.43 -5.27
N ASN A 258 40.13 15.16 -4.16
CA ASN A 258 39.13 15.35 -3.09
C ASN A 258 38.37 16.67 -3.20
N PHE A 259 38.52 17.39 -4.32
CA PHE A 259 37.79 18.62 -4.57
C PHE A 259 36.28 18.36 -4.57
N ILE A 260 35.53 19.25 -3.93
CA ILE A 260 34.07 19.20 -3.85
C ILE A 260 33.50 19.76 -5.16
N ILE A 261 32.70 18.96 -5.84
CA ILE A 261 32.15 19.28 -7.16
C ILE A 261 30.81 20.01 -7.07
N ASP A 262 30.00 19.72 -6.04
CA ASP A 262 28.64 20.24 -5.93
C ASP A 262 28.30 20.80 -4.55
N THR A 263 27.10 21.36 -4.44
CA THR A 263 26.56 21.97 -3.20
C THR A 263 26.31 20.96 -2.09
N ASP A 264 26.17 19.67 -2.42
CA ASP A 264 25.88 18.60 -1.49
C ASP A 264 27.18 18.00 -0.90
N GLY A 265 28.34 18.55 -1.26
CA GLY A 265 29.63 18.08 -0.75
C GLY A 265 30.14 16.83 -1.46
N HIS A 266 29.61 16.47 -2.63
CA HIS A 266 30.09 15.30 -3.36
C HIS A 266 31.45 15.58 -4.00
N THR A 267 32.38 14.65 -3.79
CA THR A 267 33.65 14.59 -4.53
C THR A 267 33.47 13.87 -5.86
N GLY A 268 34.47 13.95 -6.75
CA GLY A 268 34.47 13.19 -8.01
C GLY A 268 34.28 11.68 -7.82
N LEU A 269 34.72 11.14 -6.68
CA LEU A 269 34.56 9.72 -6.35
C LEU A 269 33.08 9.35 -6.08
N HIS A 270 32.30 10.24 -5.46
CA HIS A 270 30.86 10.04 -5.25
C HIS A 270 30.10 9.98 -6.57
N TRP A 271 30.42 10.88 -7.50
CA TRP A 271 29.81 10.92 -8.83
C TRP A 271 30.17 9.68 -9.65
N ALA A 272 31.45 9.31 -9.70
CA ALA A 272 31.91 8.11 -10.40
C ALA A 272 31.21 6.83 -9.88
N ALA A 273 31.05 6.71 -8.55
CA ALA A 273 30.36 5.58 -7.93
C ALA A 273 28.84 5.59 -8.20
N SER A 274 28.20 6.76 -8.21
CA SER A 274 26.76 6.93 -8.46
C SER A 274 26.35 6.58 -9.89
N ILE A 275 27.23 6.87 -10.84
CA ILE A 275 27.01 6.60 -12.28
C ILE A 275 27.46 5.18 -12.65
N GLY A 276 28.21 4.53 -11.76
CA GLY A 276 28.82 3.25 -12.01
C GLY A 276 29.86 3.30 -13.13
N ASP A 277 30.72 4.33 -13.15
CA ASP A 277 31.88 4.37 -14.04
C ASP A 277 33.12 3.89 -13.29
N VAL A 278 33.44 2.61 -13.49
CA VAL A 278 34.55 1.92 -12.80
C VAL A 278 35.91 2.45 -13.25
N ASP A 279 36.03 2.92 -14.49
CA ASP A 279 37.32 3.37 -15.04
C ASP A 279 37.71 4.71 -14.42
N ILE A 280 36.77 5.66 -14.36
CA ILE A 280 36.97 6.94 -13.68
C ILE A 280 37.21 6.71 -12.18
N LEU A 281 36.46 5.80 -11.55
CA LEU A 281 36.67 5.44 -10.15
C LEU A 281 38.12 4.97 -9.88
N LYS A 282 38.64 4.06 -10.72
CA LYS A 282 40.02 3.58 -10.62
C LYS A 282 41.04 4.67 -10.90
N GLN A 283 40.77 5.55 -11.85
CA GLN A 283 41.65 6.66 -12.19
C GLN A 283 41.75 7.68 -11.04
N LEU A 284 40.62 8.06 -10.44
CA LEU A 284 40.58 8.93 -9.26
C LEU A 284 41.34 8.31 -8.08
N LYS A 285 41.16 7.00 -7.85
CA LYS A 285 41.90 6.27 -6.81
C LYS A 285 43.42 6.25 -7.07
N ARG A 286 43.86 6.10 -8.34
CA ARG A 286 45.29 6.21 -8.72
C ARG A 286 45.87 7.59 -8.46
N PHE A 287 45.05 8.64 -8.58
CA PHE A 287 45.45 10.00 -8.23
C PHE A 287 45.41 10.30 -6.73
N GLY A 288 45.06 9.33 -5.87
CA GLY A 288 45.03 9.50 -4.42
C GLY A 288 43.72 10.05 -3.88
N ALA A 289 42.60 9.86 -4.60
CA ALA A 289 41.26 10.15 -4.05
C ALA A 289 41.06 9.39 -2.73
N ASN A 290 40.58 10.11 -1.71
CA ASN A 290 40.24 9.50 -0.44
C ASN A 290 38.95 8.69 -0.61
N THR A 291 39.02 7.38 -0.38
CA THR A 291 37.85 6.50 -0.45
C THR A 291 36.89 6.73 0.71
N THR A 292 37.38 7.19 1.86
CA THR A 292 36.57 7.48 3.07
C THR A 292 36.00 8.91 3.05
N CYS A 293 35.95 9.57 1.90
CA CYS A 293 35.34 10.89 1.80
C CYS A 293 33.84 10.79 2.14
N ARG A 294 33.31 11.84 2.75
CA ARG A 294 31.92 11.93 3.19
C ARG A 294 31.30 13.21 2.66
N ASN A 295 30.09 13.12 2.11
CA ASN A 295 29.33 14.28 1.66
C ASN A 295 28.64 15.00 2.85
N SER A 296 27.82 16.01 2.58
CA SER A 296 27.08 16.75 3.62
C SER A 296 26.14 15.88 4.47
N ARG A 297 25.71 14.72 3.95
CA ARG A 297 24.88 13.72 4.65
C ARG A 297 25.72 12.60 5.29
N GLN A 298 27.03 12.78 5.38
CA GLN A 298 28.01 11.80 5.82
C GLN A 298 28.03 10.49 5.01
N GLU A 299 27.42 10.47 3.82
CA GLU A 299 27.40 9.31 2.94
C GLU A 299 28.77 9.12 2.29
N THR A 300 29.21 7.87 2.17
CA THR A 300 30.41 7.51 1.40
C THR A 300 30.08 7.27 -0.07
N PRO A 301 31.08 7.28 -0.98
CA PRO A 301 30.86 6.93 -2.38
C PRO A 301 30.21 5.56 -2.57
N LEU A 302 30.51 4.59 -1.69
CA LEU A 302 29.90 3.27 -1.72
C LEU A 302 28.40 3.35 -1.38
N ILE A 303 28.01 4.11 -0.35
CA ILE A 303 26.60 4.35 -0.01
C ILE A 303 25.86 5.00 -1.18
N ARG A 304 26.47 6.03 -1.82
CA ARG A 304 25.82 6.72 -2.93
C ARG A 304 25.59 5.82 -4.14
N SER A 305 26.47 4.84 -4.37
CA SER A 305 26.36 3.90 -5.50
C SER A 305 25.11 3.00 -5.46
N VAL A 306 24.59 2.68 -4.28
CA VAL A 306 23.40 1.82 -4.12
C VAL A 306 22.07 2.59 -4.21
N LEU A 307 22.11 3.92 -4.08
CA LEU A 307 20.90 4.77 -4.16
C LEU A 307 20.38 4.93 -5.60
N PHE A 308 21.23 4.66 -6.59
CA PHE A 308 20.91 4.75 -8.02
C PHE A 308 20.92 3.37 -8.68
N THR A 309 20.22 3.22 -9.82
CA THR A 309 20.15 1.93 -10.55
C THR A 309 21.26 1.75 -11.59
N ASN A 310 22.10 2.77 -11.81
CA ASN A 310 23.09 2.78 -12.89
C ASN A 310 24.07 1.60 -12.84
N SER A 311 24.56 1.26 -11.64
CA SER A 311 25.49 0.15 -11.40
C SER A 311 24.85 -1.22 -11.60
N TYR A 312 23.52 -1.32 -11.41
CA TYR A 312 22.71 -2.47 -11.78
C TYR A 312 22.51 -2.54 -13.29
N ASP A 313 22.15 -1.44 -13.94
CA ASP A 313 21.92 -1.42 -15.39
C ASP A 313 23.20 -1.78 -16.18
N LYS A 314 24.38 -1.34 -15.70
CA LYS A 314 25.70 -1.68 -16.27
C LYS A 314 26.29 -3.00 -15.78
N GLN A 315 25.66 -3.68 -14.82
CA GLN A 315 26.12 -4.95 -14.22
C GLN A 315 27.59 -4.90 -13.73
N ASN A 316 28.04 -3.76 -13.21
CA ASN A 316 29.44 -3.54 -12.83
C ASN A 316 29.65 -3.24 -11.34
N PHE A 317 28.58 -3.29 -10.56
CA PHE A 317 28.60 -3.10 -9.10
C PHE A 317 29.64 -3.95 -8.35
N PRO A 318 29.89 -5.25 -8.66
CA PRO A 318 30.94 -6.03 -8.00
C PRO A 318 32.35 -5.40 -8.11
N LEU A 319 32.63 -4.72 -9.22
CA LEU A 319 33.91 -4.03 -9.43
C LEU A 319 34.00 -2.76 -8.58
N ILE A 320 32.89 -2.03 -8.44
CA ILE A 320 32.80 -0.82 -7.58
C ILE A 320 33.00 -1.23 -6.12
N VAL A 321 32.27 -2.25 -5.68
CA VAL A 321 32.39 -2.80 -4.31
C VAL A 321 33.82 -3.24 -4.05
N LYS A 322 34.46 -3.98 -4.97
CA LYS A 322 35.87 -4.40 -4.80
C LYS A 322 36.81 -3.22 -4.53
N GLU A 323 36.60 -2.08 -5.19
CA GLU A 323 37.47 -0.91 -5.04
C GLU A 323 37.17 -0.08 -3.79
N LEU A 324 35.92 -0.07 -3.32
CA LEU A 324 35.43 0.76 -2.21
C LEU A 324 35.08 -0.03 -0.94
N ILE A 325 35.29 -1.35 -0.92
CA ILE A 325 34.86 -2.23 0.18
C ILE A 325 35.34 -1.75 1.55
N GLY A 326 36.54 -1.15 1.62
CA GLY A 326 37.11 -0.62 2.85
C GLY A 326 36.24 0.40 3.59
N THR A 327 35.22 0.97 2.93
CA THR A 327 34.26 1.90 3.56
C THR A 327 32.90 1.28 3.87
N ALA A 328 32.77 -0.04 3.82
CA ALA A 328 31.51 -0.74 4.10
C ALA A 328 30.99 -0.53 5.54
N ASN A 329 31.92 -0.35 6.49
CA ASN A 329 31.61 -0.16 7.91
C ASN A 329 31.24 1.28 8.25
N GLU A 330 31.38 2.20 7.29
CA GLU A 330 31.08 3.60 7.49
C GLU A 330 29.57 3.82 7.49
N VAL A 331 29.14 4.72 8.37
CA VAL A 331 27.73 5.09 8.54
C VAL A 331 27.50 6.51 8.08
N ASP A 332 26.28 6.79 7.63
CA ASP A 332 25.82 8.13 7.28
C ASP A 332 25.38 8.93 8.53
N SER A 333 24.79 10.11 8.31
CA SER A 333 24.30 10.98 9.39
C SER A 333 23.20 10.35 10.25
N CYS A 334 22.49 9.33 9.74
CA CYS A 334 21.46 8.60 10.48
C CYS A 334 21.95 7.24 11.01
N GLY A 335 23.26 7.00 11.04
CA GLY A 335 23.82 5.73 11.51
C GLY A 335 23.57 4.56 10.54
N ALA A 336 23.05 4.83 9.34
CA ALA A 336 22.73 3.82 8.36
C ALA A 336 24.00 3.38 7.60
N THR A 337 24.18 2.06 7.50
CA THR A 337 25.23 1.44 6.68
C THR A 337 24.78 1.29 5.23
N VAL A 338 25.71 0.91 4.34
CA VAL A 338 25.38 0.60 2.92
C VAL A 338 24.25 -0.44 2.78
N LEU A 339 24.14 -1.41 3.71
CA LEU A 339 23.07 -2.41 3.70
C LEU A 339 21.69 -1.78 3.97
N HIS A 340 21.62 -0.81 4.87
CA HIS A 340 20.38 -0.08 5.15
C HIS A 340 19.93 0.71 3.92
N HIS A 341 20.84 1.40 3.22
CA HIS A 341 20.49 2.14 2.00
C HIS A 341 20.07 1.21 0.85
N ALA A 342 20.74 0.05 0.69
CA ALA A 342 20.33 -0.95 -0.28
C ALA A 342 18.93 -1.51 0.04
N ALA A 343 18.63 -1.78 1.32
CA ALA A 343 17.29 -2.18 1.76
C ALA A 343 16.26 -1.05 1.62
N ALA A 344 16.61 0.21 1.92
CA ALA A 344 15.71 1.36 1.80
C ALA A 344 15.31 1.62 0.33
N THR A 345 16.17 1.26 -0.62
CA THR A 345 15.86 1.34 -2.07
C THR A 345 14.66 0.47 -2.45
N THR A 346 14.30 -0.53 -1.63
CA THR A 346 13.09 -1.33 -1.83
C THR A 346 11.80 -0.59 -1.43
N ASN A 347 11.82 0.69 -1.10
CA ASN A 347 10.57 1.45 -0.93
C ASN A 347 9.75 1.48 -2.25
N MET A 348 10.44 1.43 -3.39
CA MET A 348 9.80 1.36 -4.71
C MET A 348 9.77 -0.08 -5.23
N LYS A 349 8.55 -0.59 -5.55
CA LYS A 349 8.37 -1.96 -6.09
C LYS A 349 9.19 -2.24 -7.34
N GLN A 350 9.33 -1.26 -8.25
CA GLN A 350 10.16 -1.44 -9.46
C GLN A 350 11.65 -1.67 -9.17
N LYS A 351 12.15 -1.22 -8.00
CA LYS A 351 13.57 -1.33 -7.63
C LYS A 351 13.90 -2.60 -6.85
N PHE A 352 12.95 -3.51 -6.63
CA PHE A 352 13.18 -4.74 -5.84
C PHE A 352 14.31 -5.61 -6.42
N ARG A 353 14.38 -5.75 -7.74
CA ARG A 353 15.43 -6.55 -8.40
C ARG A 353 16.81 -5.89 -8.26
N CYS A 354 16.85 -4.56 -8.40
CA CYS A 354 18.07 -3.77 -8.24
C CYS A 354 18.61 -3.85 -6.81
N ALA A 355 17.74 -3.64 -5.81
CA ALA A 355 18.11 -3.73 -4.40
C ALA A 355 18.56 -5.15 -4.02
N GLN A 356 17.87 -6.18 -4.53
CA GLN A 356 18.28 -7.57 -4.33
C GLN A 356 19.69 -7.81 -4.88
N TYR A 357 19.97 -7.37 -6.11
CA TYR A 357 21.29 -7.50 -6.71
C TYR A 357 22.38 -6.80 -5.89
N TYR A 358 22.14 -5.58 -5.41
CA TYR A 358 23.10 -4.87 -4.57
C TYR A 358 23.36 -5.57 -3.24
N LEU A 359 22.31 -6.04 -2.57
CA LEU A 359 22.45 -6.81 -1.33
C LEU A 359 23.20 -8.13 -1.57
N ASP A 360 22.86 -8.89 -2.62
CA ASP A 360 23.52 -10.16 -2.92
C ASP A 360 25.03 -9.97 -3.15
N VAL A 361 25.43 -8.96 -3.93
CA VAL A 361 26.85 -8.65 -4.19
C VAL A 361 27.57 -8.15 -2.94
N LEU A 362 26.97 -7.24 -2.16
CA LEU A 362 27.58 -6.72 -0.94
C LEU A 362 27.82 -7.85 0.07
N LEU A 363 26.78 -8.65 0.31
CA LEU A 363 26.85 -9.71 1.31
C LEU A 363 27.81 -10.84 0.90
N GLU A 364 27.86 -11.20 -0.40
CA GLU A 364 28.87 -12.13 -0.91
C GLU A 364 30.29 -11.60 -0.69
N LYS A 365 30.53 -10.32 -1.00
CA LYS A 365 31.84 -9.68 -0.77
C LYS A 365 32.19 -9.54 0.70
N PHE A 366 31.21 -9.36 1.58
CA PHE A 366 31.45 -9.27 3.01
C PHE A 366 31.95 -10.60 3.56
N ILE A 367 31.32 -11.71 3.15
CA ILE A 367 31.74 -13.07 3.55
C ILE A 367 33.12 -13.42 2.97
N GLU A 368 33.46 -12.93 1.77
CA GLU A 368 34.76 -13.18 1.14
C GLU A 368 35.91 -12.42 1.82
N ILE A 369 35.65 -11.20 2.33
CA ILE A 369 36.72 -10.26 2.73
C ILE A 369 36.83 -10.12 4.27
N TYR A 370 35.72 -10.13 5.00
CA TYR A 370 35.70 -9.88 6.44
C TYR A 370 35.63 -11.17 7.26
N HIS A 371 36.07 -11.09 8.52
CA HIS A 371 35.89 -12.20 9.46
C HIS A 371 34.39 -12.40 9.77
N PRO A 372 33.90 -13.62 10.03
CA PRO A 372 32.49 -13.87 10.34
C PRO A 372 31.90 -12.95 11.42
N ASP A 373 32.66 -12.64 12.48
CA ASP A 373 32.22 -11.73 13.55
C ASP A 373 32.06 -10.27 13.10
N GLU A 374 32.87 -9.83 12.12
CA GLU A 374 32.73 -8.51 11.50
C GLU A 374 31.53 -8.46 10.57
N VAL A 375 31.32 -9.53 9.78
CA VAL A 375 30.13 -9.66 8.92
C VAL A 375 28.87 -9.62 9.77
N GLN A 376 28.83 -10.34 10.89
CA GLN A 376 27.69 -10.31 11.80
C GLN A 376 27.43 -8.91 12.35
N ARG A 377 28.47 -8.21 12.80
CA ARG A 377 28.34 -6.81 13.27
C ARG A 377 27.80 -5.87 12.20
N LEU A 378 28.15 -6.08 10.92
CA LEU A 378 27.64 -5.27 9.81
C LEU A 378 26.19 -5.58 9.46
N LEU A 379 25.80 -6.85 9.52
CA LEU A 379 24.42 -7.31 9.33
C LEU A 379 23.49 -6.78 10.42
N ASP A 380 23.99 -6.79 11.66
CA ASP A 380 23.25 -6.44 12.87
C ASP A 380 23.43 -4.97 13.28
N ALA A 381 24.08 -4.17 12.42
CA ALA A 381 24.17 -2.73 12.62
C ALA A 381 22.76 -2.12 12.66
N ARG A 382 22.57 -1.13 13.54
CA ARG A 382 21.29 -0.44 13.76
C ARG A 382 21.40 1.02 13.30
N ASP A 383 20.38 1.49 12.60
CA ASP A 383 20.22 2.91 12.26
C ASP A 383 19.74 3.75 13.45
N ILE A 384 19.49 5.05 13.22
CA ILE A 384 18.99 6.01 14.23
C ILE A 384 17.65 5.63 14.86
N ASN A 385 16.87 4.78 14.18
CA ASN A 385 15.58 4.27 14.66
C ASN A 385 15.72 2.87 15.26
N GLY A 386 16.94 2.40 15.45
CA GLY A 386 17.23 1.08 15.95
C GLY A 386 16.97 -0.05 14.94
N ASN A 387 16.59 0.25 13.70
CA ASN A 387 16.29 -0.77 12.70
C ASN A 387 17.58 -1.36 12.16
N THR A 388 17.59 -2.67 11.96
CA THR A 388 18.58 -3.35 11.12
C THR A 388 18.13 -3.38 9.67
N ALA A 389 19.04 -3.69 8.74
CA ALA A 389 18.71 -3.75 7.31
C ALA A 389 17.55 -4.71 6.99
N ILE A 390 17.38 -5.79 7.79
CA ILE A 390 16.27 -6.73 7.63
C ILE A 390 14.92 -6.14 8.04
N HIS A 391 14.86 -5.27 9.07
CA HIS A 391 13.64 -4.55 9.44
C HIS A 391 13.15 -3.69 8.28
N ILE A 392 14.06 -2.93 7.65
CA ILE A 392 13.72 -2.06 6.51
C ILE A 392 13.20 -2.90 5.33
N ALA A 393 13.88 -3.99 4.99
CA ALA A 393 13.47 -4.89 3.91
C ALA A 393 12.10 -5.55 4.20
N ALA A 394 11.84 -5.95 5.44
CA ALA A 394 10.59 -6.55 5.87
C ALA A 394 9.43 -5.54 5.83
N LYS A 395 9.63 -4.33 6.37
CA LYS A 395 8.67 -3.22 6.34
C LYS A 395 8.27 -2.83 4.91
N ASN A 396 9.24 -2.82 4.00
CA ASN A 396 9.02 -2.54 2.58
C ASN A 396 8.44 -3.73 1.79
N LYS A 397 8.11 -4.85 2.46
CA LYS A 397 7.56 -6.08 1.87
C LYS A 397 8.48 -6.73 0.82
N ALA A 398 9.79 -6.49 0.92
CA ALA A 398 10.81 -6.92 -0.05
C ALA A 398 11.33 -8.34 0.26
N ARG A 399 10.46 -9.34 0.07
CA ARG A 399 10.67 -10.75 0.48
C ARG A 399 11.97 -11.37 -0.01
N LYS A 400 12.40 -11.07 -1.25
CA LYS A 400 13.65 -11.60 -1.79
C LYS A 400 14.88 -11.05 -1.07
N CYS A 401 14.86 -9.77 -0.72
CA CYS A 401 15.91 -9.12 0.06
C CYS A 401 15.94 -9.65 1.50
N VAL A 402 14.77 -9.84 2.12
CA VAL A 402 14.66 -10.50 3.44
C VAL A 402 15.28 -11.89 3.41
N ARG A 403 14.97 -12.71 2.41
CA ARG A 403 15.60 -14.04 2.24
C ARG A 403 17.11 -13.97 2.00
N ALA A 404 17.58 -13.00 1.21
CA ALA A 404 19.01 -12.82 0.95
C ALA A 404 19.80 -12.46 2.22
N LEU A 405 19.20 -11.66 3.12
CA LEU A 405 19.76 -11.30 4.42
C LEU A 405 19.72 -12.48 5.41
N MET A 406 18.56 -13.13 5.58
CA MET A 406 18.43 -14.30 6.47
C MET A 406 19.33 -15.46 6.03
N GLY A 407 19.41 -15.72 4.72
CA GLY A 407 20.24 -16.79 4.17
C GLY A 407 21.74 -16.61 4.41
N ARG A 408 22.16 -15.41 4.83
CA ARG A 408 23.56 -15.07 5.15
C ARG A 408 23.77 -14.75 6.63
N GLY A 409 22.81 -15.09 7.50
CA GLY A 409 22.96 -15.03 8.96
C GLY A 409 22.53 -13.72 9.62
N ALA A 410 21.74 -12.88 8.95
CA ALA A 410 21.22 -11.67 9.59
C ALA A 410 20.30 -12.01 10.77
N SER A 411 20.54 -11.40 11.93
CA SER A 411 19.76 -11.63 13.14
C SER A 411 18.35 -11.05 13.02
N THR A 412 17.34 -11.84 13.38
CA THR A 412 15.91 -11.45 13.32
C THR A 412 15.32 -11.09 14.68
N ASP A 413 16.06 -11.31 15.76
CA ASP A 413 15.69 -11.14 17.16
C ASP A 413 16.01 -9.75 17.73
N ILE A 414 16.77 -8.93 16.99
CA ILE A 414 17.12 -7.58 17.41
C ILE A 414 15.87 -6.71 17.40
N LEU A 415 15.63 -5.99 18.49
CA LEU A 415 14.53 -5.04 18.65
C LEU A 415 14.92 -3.65 18.12
N ASN A 416 14.03 -3.04 17.34
CA ASN A 416 14.11 -1.62 17.00
C ASN A 416 13.62 -0.72 18.15
N ASP A 417 13.64 0.60 17.96
CA ASP A 417 13.20 1.55 18.99
C ASP A 417 11.68 1.51 19.23
N MET A 418 10.92 0.93 18.30
CA MET A 418 9.49 0.65 18.44
C MET A 418 9.21 -0.66 19.19
N CYS A 419 10.25 -1.34 19.69
CA CYS A 419 10.18 -2.66 20.34
C CYS A 419 9.60 -3.76 19.44
N GLU A 420 9.78 -3.66 18.13
CA GLU A 420 9.41 -4.68 17.15
C GLU A 420 10.66 -5.45 16.73
N THR A 421 10.52 -6.77 16.60
CA THR A 421 11.56 -7.62 15.99
C THR A 421 11.35 -7.73 14.49
N ALA A 422 12.43 -7.99 13.74
CA ALA A 422 12.31 -8.25 12.31
C ALA A 422 11.48 -9.53 12.05
N GLU A 423 11.54 -10.50 12.95
CA GLU A 423 10.74 -11.73 12.86
C GLU A 423 9.23 -11.43 12.89
N GLU A 424 8.76 -10.62 13.83
CA GLU A 424 7.35 -10.22 13.93
C GLU A 424 6.86 -9.54 12.64
N ILE A 425 7.63 -8.57 12.12
CA ILE A 425 7.29 -7.88 10.86
C ILE A 425 7.22 -8.86 9.67
N ILE A 426 8.10 -9.87 9.65
CA ILE A 426 8.11 -10.91 8.60
C ILE A 426 6.92 -11.86 8.77
N GLN A 427 6.55 -12.22 9.99
CA GLN A 427 5.37 -13.05 10.28
C GLN A 427 4.09 -12.34 9.83
N ASP A 428 3.94 -11.06 10.15
CA ASP A 428 2.80 -10.23 9.71
C ASP A 428 2.73 -10.10 8.18
N LEU A 429 3.88 -9.94 7.53
CA LEU A 429 3.98 -9.94 6.07
C LEU A 429 3.56 -11.30 5.45
N ASN A 430 3.85 -12.40 6.14
CA ASN A 430 3.45 -13.73 5.70
C ASN A 430 1.96 -13.99 5.93
N ALA A 431 1.41 -13.55 7.07
CA ALA A 431 0.00 -13.64 7.41
C ALA A 431 -0.87 -12.82 6.44
N SER A 432 -0.47 -11.56 6.19
CA SER A 432 -1.14 -10.67 5.23
C SER A 432 -1.24 -11.31 3.84
N ARG A 433 -0.17 -11.96 3.37
CA ARG A 433 -0.18 -12.66 2.07
C ARG A 433 -1.09 -13.88 2.07
N ARG A 434 -1.15 -14.64 3.16
CA ARG A 434 -2.07 -15.79 3.27
C ARG A 434 -3.52 -15.31 3.14
N SER A 435 -3.86 -14.19 3.78
CA SER A 435 -5.17 -13.54 3.68
C SER A 435 -5.46 -13.03 2.26
N GLU A 436 -4.53 -12.29 1.63
CA GLU A 436 -4.68 -11.80 0.25
C GLU A 436 -4.87 -12.97 -0.75
N ARG A 437 -4.14 -14.07 -0.56
CA ARG A 437 -4.23 -15.25 -1.42
C ARG A 437 -5.51 -16.03 -1.20
N HIS A 438 -6.05 -16.06 0.03
CA HIS A 438 -7.37 -16.63 0.33
C HIS A 438 -8.48 -15.80 -0.35
N GLN A 439 -8.40 -14.47 -0.29
CA GLN A 439 -9.36 -13.58 -0.98
C GLN A 439 -9.29 -13.72 -2.51
N GLN A 440 -8.10 -13.89 -3.09
CA GLN A 440 -7.95 -14.12 -4.53
C GLN A 440 -8.43 -15.51 -4.96
N ALA A 441 -8.26 -16.55 -4.14
CA ALA A 441 -8.79 -17.89 -4.41
C ALA A 441 -10.33 -17.91 -4.35
N ALA A 442 -10.94 -17.17 -3.43
CA ALA A 442 -12.39 -17.00 -3.32
C ALA A 442 -13.02 -16.23 -4.52
N SER A 443 -12.21 -15.51 -5.31
CA SER A 443 -12.65 -14.78 -6.52
C SER A 443 -12.60 -15.60 -7.82
N SER A 444 -12.19 -16.87 -7.76
CA SER A 444 -12.13 -17.72 -8.95
C SER A 444 -13.51 -18.30 -9.30
N SER A 445 -13.98 -17.97 -10.50
CA SER A 445 -15.27 -18.39 -11.07
C SER A 445 -15.50 -19.91 -10.96
N PRO A 446 -16.70 -20.37 -10.54
CA PRO A 446 -17.02 -21.79 -10.31
C PRO A 446 -17.12 -22.65 -11.59
N PHE A 447 -16.73 -22.12 -12.76
CA PHE A 447 -16.84 -22.78 -14.06
C PHE A 447 -15.50 -22.97 -14.79
N ALA A 448 -14.36 -22.70 -14.16
CA ALA A 448 -13.06 -22.97 -14.78
C ALA A 448 -12.71 -24.48 -14.68
N PRO A 449 -12.37 -25.17 -15.79
CA PRO A 449 -12.02 -26.59 -15.75
C PRO A 449 -10.68 -26.82 -15.03
N ASP A 450 -10.63 -27.83 -14.15
CA ASP A 450 -9.51 -28.17 -13.25
C ASP A 450 -8.16 -28.48 -13.93
N SER A 451 -8.10 -28.52 -15.26
CA SER A 451 -6.90 -28.89 -16.01
C SER A 451 -5.77 -27.84 -16.00
N ALA A 452 -6.00 -26.65 -15.44
CA ALA A 452 -5.00 -25.58 -15.35
C ALA A 452 -4.40 -25.41 -13.93
N ARG A 453 -4.70 -26.30 -12.98
CA ARG A 453 -4.20 -26.23 -11.59
C ARG A 453 -2.83 -26.88 -11.37
N HIS A 454 -2.15 -27.33 -12.42
CA HIS A 454 -0.78 -27.84 -12.33
C HIS A 454 0.16 -27.00 -13.20
N ILE A 455 1.35 -26.69 -12.64
CA ILE A 455 2.47 -25.84 -13.13
C ILE A 455 2.40 -24.43 -12.50
N SER A 456 3.32 -23.95 -11.64
CA SER A 456 4.64 -24.42 -11.20
C SER A 456 4.98 -23.79 -9.84
N HIS A 457 5.35 -24.60 -8.85
CA HIS A 457 6.12 -24.16 -7.69
C HIS A 457 7.32 -25.10 -7.62
N TYR A 458 8.44 -24.69 -8.20
CA TYR A 458 9.73 -25.21 -7.79
C TYR A 458 10.10 -24.41 -6.54
N ASP A 459 9.81 -24.98 -5.37
CA ASP A 459 10.60 -24.71 -4.19
C ASP A 459 10.81 -26.05 -3.49
N ASP A 460 12.08 -26.32 -3.32
CA ASP A 460 12.70 -27.59 -3.02
C ASP A 460 12.58 -27.79 -1.51
N LEU A 461 11.52 -28.49 -1.10
CA LEU A 461 11.44 -29.09 0.21
C LEU A 461 11.17 -30.57 -0.01
N GLU A 462 12.15 -31.38 0.37
CA GLU A 462 12.06 -32.82 0.55
C GLU A 462 10.87 -33.14 1.48
N GLN A 463 9.68 -33.26 0.89
CA GLN A 463 8.56 -33.94 1.51
C GLN A 463 8.50 -35.33 0.91
N GLU A 464 8.91 -36.30 1.72
CA GLU A 464 8.61 -37.70 1.50
C GLU A 464 7.12 -37.85 1.16
N ASN A 465 6.88 -38.26 -0.09
CA ASN A 465 5.58 -38.66 -0.57
C ASN A 465 5.12 -39.86 0.28
N PRO A 466 4.06 -39.77 1.12
CA PRO A 466 3.58 -40.94 1.82
C PRO A 466 2.76 -41.74 0.82
N ARG A 467 3.45 -42.48 -0.05
CA ARG A 467 2.84 -43.57 -0.80
C ARG A 467 2.33 -44.56 0.24
N GLY A 468 1.03 -44.47 0.50
CA GLY A 468 0.34 -45.29 1.49
C GLY A 468 0.71 -46.76 1.33
N VAL A 469 0.93 -47.41 2.47
CA VAL A 469 1.30 -48.82 2.60
C VAL A 469 0.44 -49.67 1.67
N ALA A 470 1.07 -50.42 0.78
CA ALA A 470 0.38 -51.34 -0.12
C ALA A 470 -0.17 -52.51 0.71
N HIS A 471 -1.51 -52.65 0.75
CA HIS A 471 -2.15 -53.76 1.45
C HIS A 471 -2.22 -54.99 0.53
N ILE A 472 -1.81 -56.14 1.05
CA ILE A 472 -1.78 -57.42 0.30
C ILE A 472 -3.15 -58.12 0.32
N SER A 473 -3.97 -57.83 1.35
CA SER A 473 -5.26 -58.50 1.56
C SER A 473 -6.37 -57.89 0.69
N GLU A 474 -7.13 -58.74 -0.01
CA GLU A 474 -8.25 -58.35 -0.88
C GLU A 474 -9.34 -57.54 -0.12
N ALA A 475 -9.63 -57.91 1.12
CA ALA A 475 -10.56 -57.18 1.99
C ALA A 475 -10.06 -55.76 2.34
N ALA A 476 -8.75 -55.58 2.52
CA ALA A 476 -8.16 -54.27 2.80
C ALA A 476 -8.12 -53.40 1.55
N MET A 477 -7.89 -53.98 0.37
CA MET A 477 -7.92 -53.27 -0.91
C MET A 477 -9.33 -52.81 -1.29
N THR A 478 -10.35 -53.62 -1.01
CA THR A 478 -11.76 -53.25 -1.24
C THR A 478 -12.23 -52.15 -0.29
N LEU A 479 -11.84 -52.19 0.99
CA LEU A 479 -12.09 -51.10 1.94
C LEU A 479 -11.37 -49.81 1.53
N LYS A 480 -10.10 -49.90 1.14
CA LYS A 480 -9.33 -48.75 0.67
C LYS A 480 -9.98 -48.13 -0.58
N ASN A 481 -10.31 -48.94 -1.58
CA ASN A 481 -10.85 -48.42 -2.84
C ASN A 481 -12.29 -47.88 -2.73
N ASN A 482 -13.09 -48.39 -1.79
CA ASN A 482 -14.51 -48.00 -1.69
C ASN A 482 -14.79 -47.04 -0.52
N ALA A 483 -14.18 -47.26 0.64
CA ALA A 483 -14.46 -46.47 1.85
C ALA A 483 -13.54 -45.26 1.99
N GLU A 484 -12.26 -45.34 1.61
CA GLU A 484 -11.32 -44.22 1.67
C GLU A 484 -11.82 -42.99 0.88
N PRO A 485 -12.24 -43.08 -0.40
CA PRO A 485 -12.69 -41.90 -1.13
C PRO A 485 -13.94 -41.26 -0.53
N ILE A 486 -14.89 -42.08 -0.03
CA ILE A 486 -16.13 -41.57 0.60
C ILE A 486 -15.80 -40.87 1.92
N LEU A 487 -14.90 -41.45 2.71
CA LEU A 487 -14.53 -40.89 4.01
C LEU A 487 -13.72 -39.61 3.82
N LEU A 488 -12.84 -39.56 2.81
CA LEU A 488 -12.05 -38.39 2.46
C LEU A 488 -12.93 -37.27 1.87
N GLU A 489 -13.94 -37.62 1.06
CA GLU A 489 -14.95 -36.67 0.56
C GLU A 489 -15.76 -36.06 1.72
N ARG A 490 -16.16 -36.87 2.71
CA ARG A 490 -16.89 -36.37 3.89
C ARG A 490 -16.02 -35.53 4.82
N LEU A 491 -14.77 -35.92 5.02
CA LEU A 491 -13.80 -35.12 5.78
C LEU A 491 -13.51 -33.80 5.09
N HIS A 492 -13.37 -33.80 3.76
CA HIS A 492 -13.19 -32.59 2.98
C HIS A 492 -14.43 -31.69 3.04
N ALA A 493 -15.64 -32.26 2.92
CA ALA A 493 -16.89 -31.50 3.06
C ALA A 493 -17.02 -30.88 4.46
N LEU A 494 -16.63 -31.62 5.51
CA LEU A 494 -16.62 -31.11 6.88
C LEU A 494 -15.59 -29.99 7.08
N ALA A 495 -14.38 -30.16 6.54
CA ALA A 495 -13.36 -29.12 6.55
C ALA A 495 -13.86 -27.85 5.86
N CYS A 496 -14.45 -27.98 4.67
CA CYS A 496 -15.06 -26.85 3.97
C CYS A 496 -16.18 -26.17 4.78
N SER A 497 -17.01 -26.93 5.50
CA SER A 497 -18.05 -26.34 6.36
C SER A 497 -17.48 -25.57 7.54
N PHE A 498 -16.36 -26.03 8.12
CA PHE A 498 -15.67 -25.28 9.18
C PHE A 498 -14.98 -24.04 8.65
N ASP A 499 -14.37 -24.11 7.46
CA ASP A 499 -13.76 -22.94 6.82
C ASP A 499 -14.82 -21.89 6.46
N GLU A 500 -16.00 -22.32 5.97
CA GLU A 500 -17.13 -21.44 5.68
C GLU A 500 -17.70 -20.80 6.95
N GLU A 501 -17.89 -21.58 8.02
CA GLU A 501 -18.34 -21.05 9.31
C GLU A 501 -17.33 -20.07 9.90
N LEU A 502 -16.03 -20.36 9.83
CA LEU A 502 -14.98 -19.47 10.29
C LEU A 502 -15.02 -18.13 9.52
N ALA A 503 -15.14 -18.18 8.20
CA ALA A 503 -15.23 -16.98 7.36
C ALA A 503 -16.49 -16.14 7.68
N GLU A 504 -17.64 -16.77 7.94
CA GLU A 504 -18.84 -16.06 8.39
C GLU A 504 -18.62 -15.37 9.73
N LYS A 505 -17.95 -16.03 10.69
CA LYS A 505 -17.64 -15.44 12.00
C LYS A 505 -16.66 -14.28 11.90
N GLU A 506 -15.61 -14.39 11.10
CA GLU A 506 -14.64 -13.32 10.88
C GLU A 506 -15.30 -12.08 10.23
N ASN A 507 -16.19 -12.28 9.25
CA ASN A 507 -16.95 -11.20 8.64
C ASN A 507 -17.90 -10.53 9.65
N ALA A 508 -18.61 -11.31 10.47
CA ALA A 508 -19.48 -10.78 11.51
C ALA A 508 -18.71 -9.99 12.58
N GLU A 509 -17.50 -10.42 12.93
CA GLU A 509 -16.61 -9.68 13.84
C GLU A 509 -16.17 -8.35 13.23
N ALA A 510 -15.78 -8.35 11.96
CA ALA A 510 -15.38 -7.14 11.24
C ALA A 510 -16.52 -6.10 11.17
N ASP A 511 -17.73 -6.53 10.85
CA ASP A 511 -18.92 -5.67 10.85
C ASP A 511 -19.23 -5.13 12.25
N SER A 512 -19.11 -5.97 13.28
CA SER A 512 -19.29 -5.56 14.68
C SER A 512 -18.27 -4.50 15.11
N LYS A 513 -16.99 -4.66 14.72
CA LYS A 513 -15.93 -3.67 14.99
C LYS A 513 -16.20 -2.34 14.28
N ARG A 514 -16.63 -2.37 13.02
CA ARG A 514 -17.02 -1.16 12.27
C ARG A 514 -18.17 -0.42 12.94
N ILE A 515 -19.20 -1.13 13.40
CA ILE A 515 -20.33 -0.53 14.14
C ILE A 515 -19.85 0.09 15.45
N LEU A 516 -18.97 -0.60 16.19
CA LEU A 516 -18.41 -0.09 17.44
C LEU A 516 -17.60 1.20 17.22
N GLU A 517 -16.79 1.26 16.17
CA GLU A 517 -16.02 2.46 15.82
C GLU A 517 -16.93 3.63 15.45
N GLY A 518 -18.00 3.37 14.67
CA GLY A 518 -19.03 4.37 14.39
C GLY A 518 -19.69 4.92 15.65
N VAL A 519 -20.08 4.05 16.58
CA VAL A 519 -20.68 4.46 17.86
C VAL A 519 -19.69 5.26 18.72
N LYS A 520 -18.41 4.90 18.73
CA LYS A 520 -17.36 5.67 19.43
C LYS A 520 -17.21 7.07 18.86
N MET A 521 -17.21 7.22 17.54
CA MET A 521 -17.15 8.52 16.88
C MET A 521 -18.39 9.37 17.17
N GLU A 522 -19.58 8.79 17.12
CA GLU A 522 -20.83 9.48 17.49
C GLU A 522 -20.81 9.94 18.95
N LEU A 523 -20.32 9.09 19.85
CA LEU A 523 -20.21 9.40 21.28
C LEU A 523 -19.19 10.52 21.54
N ALA A 524 -18.06 10.52 20.83
CA ALA A 524 -17.09 11.61 20.89
C ALA A 524 -17.69 12.94 20.40
N GLY A 525 -18.45 12.91 19.30
CA GLY A 525 -19.16 14.09 18.80
C GLY A 525 -20.19 14.65 19.77
N VAL A 526 -20.97 13.77 20.42
CA VAL A 526 -21.95 14.17 21.44
C VAL A 526 -21.26 14.76 22.68
N ARG A 527 -20.12 14.21 23.09
CA ARG A 527 -19.31 14.77 24.20
C ARG A 527 -18.78 16.16 23.89
N GLU A 528 -18.28 16.37 22.68
CA GLU A 528 -17.79 17.68 22.25
C GLU A 528 -18.92 18.73 22.20
N GLN A 529 -20.10 18.33 21.72
CA GLN A 529 -21.29 19.19 21.75
C GLN A 529 -21.73 19.53 23.18
N ALA A 530 -21.68 18.57 24.11
CA ALA A 530 -21.97 18.82 25.51
C ALA A 530 -20.97 19.78 26.16
N ARG A 531 -19.69 19.67 25.79
CA ARG A 531 -18.63 20.57 26.28
C ARG A 531 -18.81 22.01 25.78
N GLN A 532 -19.09 22.19 24.49
CA GLN A 532 -19.32 23.52 23.90
C GLN A 532 -20.50 24.24 24.57
N LEU A 533 -21.55 23.51 24.94
CA LEU A 533 -22.71 24.06 25.65
C LEU A 533 -22.43 24.39 27.12
N ALA A 534 -21.52 23.66 27.76
CA ALA A 534 -21.06 23.98 29.10
C ALA A 534 -20.20 25.26 29.12
N GLU A 535 -19.46 25.54 28.03
CA GLU A 535 -18.70 26.78 27.85
C GLU A 535 -19.62 28.01 27.55
N ASP A 536 -20.82 27.81 27.01
CA ASP A 536 -21.81 28.87 26.69
C ASP A 536 -22.66 29.35 27.90
N GLU A 537 -22.41 28.90 29.13
CA GLU A 537 -23.20 29.21 30.35
C GLU A 537 -22.96 30.62 30.97
N GLU A 538 -22.24 31.54 30.33
CA GLU A 538 -22.01 32.91 30.87
C GLU A 538 -23.18 33.92 30.64
N GLY A 539 -24.38 33.48 30.24
CA GLY A 539 -25.54 34.37 30.03
C GLY A 539 -26.84 33.86 30.66
N GLU A 540 -27.35 34.55 31.69
CA GLU A 540 -28.52 34.14 32.49
C GLU A 540 -29.85 33.96 31.72
N GLU A 541 -29.98 34.40 30.45
CA GLU A 541 -31.17 34.10 29.61
C GLU A 541 -31.04 32.82 28.76
N ASN A 542 -29.83 32.24 28.61
CA ASN A 542 -29.60 30.99 27.85
C ASN A 542 -29.77 29.70 28.68
N SER A 543 -29.90 29.80 30.01
CA SER A 543 -29.86 28.64 30.92
C SER A 543 -30.99 27.62 30.70
N ILE A 544 -32.20 28.06 30.33
CA ILE A 544 -33.34 27.14 30.17
C ILE A 544 -33.24 26.35 28.85
N ALA A 545 -32.77 27.00 27.78
CA ALA A 545 -32.55 26.35 26.49
C ALA A 545 -31.33 25.41 26.52
N ALA A 546 -30.25 25.84 27.18
CA ALA A 546 -29.06 25.02 27.42
C ALA A 546 -29.39 23.78 28.26
N ARG A 547 -30.16 23.92 29.35
CA ARG A 547 -30.65 22.79 30.16
C ARG A 547 -31.54 21.84 29.39
N ALA A 548 -32.46 22.34 28.57
CA ALA A 548 -33.31 21.50 27.72
C ALA A 548 -32.49 20.72 26.67
N HIS A 549 -31.46 21.34 26.10
CA HIS A 549 -30.57 20.70 25.14
C HIS A 549 -29.63 19.69 25.82
N LEU A 550 -29.14 19.97 27.04
CA LEU A 550 -28.35 19.05 27.85
C LEU A 550 -29.15 17.79 28.22
N VAL A 551 -30.41 17.94 28.61
CA VAL A 551 -31.33 16.80 28.82
C VAL A 551 -31.48 15.97 27.55
N GLY A 552 -31.64 16.60 26.38
CA GLY A 552 -31.71 15.89 25.10
C GLY A 552 -30.41 15.15 24.72
N LEU A 553 -29.24 15.72 25.05
CA LEU A 553 -27.95 15.05 24.88
C LEU A 553 -27.79 13.88 25.85
N GLN A 554 -28.23 14.02 27.10
CA GLN A 554 -28.20 12.95 28.10
C GLN A 554 -29.07 11.75 27.67
N GLU A 555 -30.28 11.98 27.18
CA GLU A 555 -31.15 10.93 26.63
C GLU A 555 -30.49 10.21 25.44
N ARG A 556 -29.78 10.96 24.59
CA ARG A 556 -29.06 10.40 23.44
C ARG A 556 -27.86 9.56 23.86
N VAL A 557 -27.08 9.99 24.86
CA VAL A 557 -25.99 9.20 25.46
C VAL A 557 -26.54 7.92 26.08
N GLN A 558 -27.66 8.01 26.82
CA GLN A 558 -28.33 6.85 27.39
C GLN A 558 -28.74 5.84 26.31
N SER A 559 -29.36 6.30 25.23
CA SER A 559 -29.74 5.44 24.09
C SER A 559 -28.53 4.72 23.46
N LEU A 560 -27.39 5.41 23.32
CA LEU A 560 -26.18 4.82 22.76
C LEU A 560 -25.55 3.78 23.68
N VAL A 561 -25.46 4.05 24.99
CA VAL A 561 -24.97 3.11 25.99
C VAL A 561 -25.88 1.87 26.06
N GLU A 562 -27.19 2.06 26.02
CA GLU A 562 -28.16 0.96 25.97
C GLU A 562 -27.96 0.08 24.73
N ARG A 563 -27.79 0.69 23.54
CA ARG A 563 -27.53 -0.01 22.28
C ARG A 563 -26.21 -0.80 22.33
N GLN A 564 -25.15 -0.21 22.87
CA GLN A 564 -23.86 -0.89 23.02
C GLN A 564 -23.98 -2.12 23.91
N GLN A 565 -24.60 -1.98 25.07
CA GLN A 565 -24.79 -3.08 26.01
C GLN A 565 -25.76 -4.15 25.45
N GLN A 566 -26.76 -3.77 24.66
CA GLN A 566 -27.65 -4.71 23.98
C GLN A 566 -26.87 -5.60 22.98
N LEU A 567 -25.92 -5.04 22.24
CA LEU A 567 -25.05 -5.81 21.35
C LEU A 567 -24.15 -6.79 22.12
N LEU A 568 -23.62 -6.38 23.28
CA LEU A 568 -22.84 -7.26 24.15
C LEU A 568 -23.68 -8.41 24.70
N LEU A 569 -24.92 -8.13 25.12
CA LEU A 569 -25.86 -9.16 25.58
C LEU A 569 -26.21 -10.12 24.43
N LEU A 570 -26.44 -9.64 23.22
CA LEU A 570 -26.69 -10.48 22.05
C LEU A 570 -25.49 -11.38 21.71
N SER A 571 -24.27 -10.85 21.79
CA SER A 571 -23.05 -11.64 21.59
C SER A 571 -22.91 -12.73 22.66
N ARG A 572 -23.18 -12.39 23.93
CA ARG A 572 -23.13 -13.34 25.05
C ARG A 572 -24.19 -14.43 24.95
N THR A 573 -25.43 -14.08 24.58
CA THR A 573 -26.52 -15.06 24.40
C THR A 573 -26.26 -15.97 23.20
N GLN A 574 -25.70 -15.45 22.10
CA GLN A 574 -25.27 -16.28 20.98
C GLN A 574 -24.12 -17.23 21.36
N HIS A 575 -23.16 -16.75 22.17
CA HIS A 575 -22.06 -17.57 22.65
C HIS A 575 -22.54 -18.68 23.61
N GLU A 576 -23.47 -18.37 24.52
CA GLU A 576 -24.10 -19.37 25.40
C GLU A 576 -25.00 -20.34 24.62
N GLY A 577 -25.77 -19.87 23.65
CA GLY A 577 -26.56 -20.72 22.75
C GLY A 577 -25.70 -21.68 21.93
N SER A 578 -24.52 -21.24 21.50
CA SER A 578 -23.54 -22.08 20.79
C SER A 578 -22.95 -23.17 21.70
N LYS A 579 -22.84 -22.93 23.01
CA LYS A 579 -22.43 -23.95 24.00
C LYS A 579 -23.51 -25.01 24.25
N ILE A 580 -24.79 -24.62 24.16
CA ILE A 580 -25.93 -25.51 24.38
C ILE A 580 -26.15 -26.45 23.19
N ASN A 581 -25.82 -26.02 21.97
CA ASN A 581 -25.92 -26.87 20.76
C ASN A 581 -24.99 -28.10 20.75
N GLY A 582 -24.11 -28.25 21.75
CA GLY A 582 -23.20 -29.39 21.89
C GLY A 582 -23.70 -30.55 22.76
N HIS A 583 -24.86 -30.46 23.44
CA HIS A 583 -25.37 -31.54 24.30
C HIS A 583 -26.88 -31.76 24.17
N GLY A 584 -27.24 -32.87 23.52
CA GLY A 584 -28.48 -33.60 23.80
C GLY A 584 -29.73 -33.10 23.09
N GLY A 585 -29.90 -33.50 21.83
CA GLY A 585 -31.22 -33.60 21.21
C GLY A 585 -32.06 -34.68 21.92
N GLY A 586 -32.69 -34.30 23.04
CA GLY A 586 -33.72 -35.10 23.71
C GLY A 586 -35.06 -34.89 23.01
N GLN A 587 -35.56 -35.93 22.32
CA GLN A 587 -36.94 -35.98 21.86
C GLN A 587 -37.90 -35.80 23.04
N VAL A 588 -38.61 -34.69 23.09
CA VAL A 588 -39.77 -34.53 23.99
C VAL A 588 -40.99 -35.08 23.27
N ASN A 589 -41.39 -36.27 23.68
CA ASN A 589 -42.69 -36.87 23.36
C ASN A 589 -43.77 -36.29 24.28
N GLY A 590 -44.94 -35.97 23.70
CA GLY A 590 -46.23 -36.22 24.36
C GLY A 590 -46.85 -35.08 25.18
N ASN A 591 -47.58 -34.19 24.50
CA ASN A 591 -49.00 -33.86 24.72
C ASN A 591 -49.65 -33.74 26.13
N THR A 592 -48.92 -33.48 27.22
CA THR A 592 -49.57 -33.24 28.54
C THR A 592 -49.08 -32.06 29.37
N ASP A 593 -48.10 -31.25 28.92
CA ASP A 593 -47.47 -30.21 29.76
C ASP A 593 -47.53 -28.79 29.16
N LEU A 594 -48.58 -28.46 28.41
CA LEU A 594 -48.69 -27.15 27.75
C LEU A 594 -48.99 -26.01 28.74
N GLU A 595 -49.80 -26.25 29.77
CA GLU A 595 -50.18 -25.20 30.75
C GLU A 595 -49.09 -24.92 31.79
N GLU A 596 -48.35 -25.94 32.26
CA GLU A 596 -47.21 -25.74 33.18
C GLU A 596 -46.03 -25.06 32.47
N GLY A 597 -45.72 -25.44 31.23
CA GLY A 597 -44.69 -24.79 30.43
C GLY A 597 -45.06 -23.36 29.99
N GLU A 598 -46.35 -23.05 29.79
CA GLU A 598 -46.79 -21.66 29.56
C GLU A 598 -46.66 -20.80 30.82
N ASN A 599 -47.06 -21.31 31.98
CA ASN A 599 -46.91 -20.59 33.25
C ASN A 599 -45.44 -20.35 33.60
N GLU A 600 -44.55 -21.32 33.38
CA GLU A 600 -43.10 -21.15 33.56
C GLU A 600 -42.52 -20.13 32.57
N ARG A 601 -42.93 -20.18 31.30
CA ARG A 601 -42.51 -19.18 30.30
C ARG A 601 -42.99 -17.77 30.66
N ILE A 602 -44.21 -17.63 31.17
CA ILE A 602 -44.77 -16.35 31.62
C ILE A 602 -44.02 -15.84 32.85
N MET A 603 -43.72 -16.71 33.81
CA MET A 603 -42.93 -16.35 35.00
C MET A 603 -41.53 -15.89 34.63
N VAL A 604 -40.84 -16.61 33.73
CA VAL A 604 -39.51 -16.23 33.24
C VAL A 604 -39.56 -14.93 32.43
N ALA A 605 -40.61 -14.72 31.63
CA ALA A 605 -40.79 -13.46 30.91
C ALA A 605 -41.02 -12.27 31.86
N GLN A 606 -41.75 -12.47 32.97
CA GLN A 606 -41.95 -11.46 34.00
C GLN A 606 -40.65 -11.14 34.75
N GLN A 607 -39.88 -12.15 35.12
CA GLN A 607 -38.56 -11.97 35.73
C GLN A 607 -37.59 -11.23 34.79
N LEU A 608 -37.58 -11.60 33.51
CA LEU A 608 -36.79 -10.91 32.49
C LEU A 608 -37.18 -9.44 32.37
N GLN A 609 -38.48 -9.14 32.38
CA GLN A 609 -38.98 -7.77 32.32
C GLN A 609 -38.54 -6.95 33.54
N GLU A 610 -38.61 -7.53 34.74
CA GLU A 610 -38.15 -6.88 35.97
C GLU A 610 -36.64 -6.60 35.94
N GLU A 611 -35.83 -7.56 35.46
CA GLU A 611 -34.38 -7.36 35.30
C GLU A 611 -34.04 -6.31 34.23
N ILE A 612 -34.83 -6.22 33.15
CA ILE A 612 -34.68 -5.18 32.12
C ILE A 612 -34.95 -3.79 32.71
N GLU A 613 -35.99 -3.65 33.51
CA GLU A 613 -36.34 -2.40 34.18
C GLU A 613 -35.29 -2.00 35.22
N ARG A 614 -34.84 -2.95 36.04
CA ARG A 614 -33.75 -2.74 37.00
C ARG A 614 -32.46 -2.31 36.32
N ARG A 615 -32.11 -2.94 35.19
CA ARG A 615 -30.94 -2.55 34.39
C ARG A 615 -31.07 -1.15 33.82
N ARG A 616 -32.24 -0.74 33.32
CA ARG A 616 -32.46 0.63 32.82
C ARG A 616 -32.24 1.68 33.90
N ALA A 617 -32.71 1.41 35.12
CA ALA A 617 -32.46 2.29 36.27
C ALA A 617 -30.96 2.41 36.57
N LEU A 618 -30.25 1.28 36.64
CA LEU A 618 -28.79 1.25 36.89
C LEU A 618 -27.97 1.92 35.79
N VAL A 619 -28.40 1.87 34.53
CA VAL A 619 -27.74 2.59 33.43
C VAL A 619 -27.89 4.11 33.60
N GLY A 620 -29.06 4.58 34.05
CA GLY A 620 -29.27 5.99 34.39
C GLY A 620 -28.36 6.46 35.53
N GLU A 621 -28.28 5.67 36.60
CA GLU A 621 -27.37 5.93 37.73
C GLU A 621 -25.89 5.92 37.29
N TYR A 622 -25.50 4.95 36.45
CA TYR A 622 -24.14 4.85 35.92
C TYR A 622 -23.75 6.07 35.08
N ILE A 623 -24.64 6.57 34.21
CA ILE A 623 -24.39 7.77 33.40
C ILE A 623 -24.29 9.02 34.29
N GLY A 624 -25.15 9.11 35.32
CA GLY A 624 -25.07 10.18 36.32
C GLY A 624 -23.74 10.17 37.07
N ALA A 625 -23.30 8.99 37.54
CA ALA A 625 -22.01 8.81 38.18
C ALA A 625 -20.83 9.09 37.22
N LEU A 626 -20.94 8.72 35.94
CA LEU A 626 -19.93 9.01 34.92
C LEU A 626 -19.82 10.52 34.62
N GLY A 627 -20.93 11.26 34.69
CA GLY A 627 -20.94 12.72 34.55
C GLY A 627 -20.22 13.41 35.70
N VAL A 628 -20.35 12.90 36.92
CA VAL A 628 -19.63 13.39 38.11
C VAL A 628 -18.14 12.96 38.08
N ALA A 629 -17.85 11.76 37.59
CA ALA A 629 -16.48 11.25 37.42
C ALA A 629 -15.74 11.83 36.19
N GLY A 630 -16.44 12.56 35.31
CA GLY A 630 -15.91 13.12 34.06
C GLY A 630 -14.98 14.32 34.24
N GLY A 631 -14.77 14.83 35.46
CA GLY A 631 -13.62 15.65 35.80
C GLY A 631 -12.38 14.77 35.78
N GLY A 632 -11.77 14.64 34.61
CA GLY A 632 -10.80 13.59 34.25
C GLY A 632 -9.55 13.48 35.14
N ASP A 633 -8.71 12.51 34.80
CA ASP A 633 -7.45 12.07 35.44
C ASP A 633 -6.61 13.15 36.16
N GLU A 634 -6.72 14.43 35.79
CA GLU A 634 -6.15 15.58 36.51
C GLU A 634 -6.72 15.80 37.92
N GLY A 635 -8.04 15.62 38.15
CA GLY A 635 -8.65 15.79 39.47
C GLY A 635 -8.19 14.73 40.47
N GLU A 636 -7.95 13.51 39.98
CA GLU A 636 -7.41 12.41 40.77
C GLU A 636 -5.90 12.58 41.04
N LEU A 637 -5.17 13.18 40.10
CA LEU A 637 -3.78 13.62 40.27
C LEU A 637 -3.65 14.74 41.31
N TYR A 638 -4.53 15.75 41.29
CA TYR A 638 -4.58 16.81 42.30
C TYR A 638 -4.94 16.25 43.68
N LYS A 639 -5.94 15.37 43.78
CA LYS A 639 -6.26 14.66 45.04
C LYS A 639 -5.06 13.86 45.54
N ARG A 640 -4.35 13.14 44.66
CA ARG A 640 -3.12 12.39 45.02
C ARG A 640 -1.98 13.30 45.49
N VAL A 641 -1.76 14.44 44.84
CA VAL A 641 -0.73 15.41 45.23
C VAL A 641 -1.05 16.03 46.59
N ILE A 642 -2.31 16.42 46.81
CA ILE A 642 -2.77 16.99 48.08
C ILE A 642 -2.67 15.96 49.22
N VAL A 643 -3.06 14.70 48.98
CA VAL A 643 -2.91 13.60 49.95
C VAL A 643 -1.45 13.35 50.31
N ARG A 644 -0.56 13.38 49.31
CA ARG A 644 0.88 13.15 49.48
C ARG A 644 1.56 14.27 50.27
N ASP A 645 1.16 15.51 50.04
CA ASP A 645 1.71 16.68 50.76
C ASP A 645 1.14 16.82 52.19
N LEU A 646 -0.07 16.30 52.44
CA LEU A 646 -0.69 16.24 53.78
C LEU A 646 -0.30 14.99 54.60
N GLY A 647 0.39 14.02 54.00
CA GLY A 647 1.00 12.88 54.70
C GLY A 647 0.02 11.86 55.26
N VAL A 648 -1.17 11.71 54.68
CA VAL A 648 -2.18 10.72 55.11
C VAL A 648 -1.99 9.43 54.33
N ASP A 649 -1.80 8.31 55.04
CA ASP A 649 -1.48 7.00 54.49
C ASP A 649 -2.72 6.36 53.81
N GLU A 650 -2.56 5.80 52.60
CA GLU A 650 -3.62 5.32 51.70
C GLU A 650 -4.37 4.05 52.19
N GLY A 651 -4.25 3.69 53.47
CA GLY A 651 -4.59 2.37 53.98
C GLY A 651 -6.06 2.11 54.28
N GLU A 652 -6.84 3.08 54.76
CA GLU A 652 -8.24 2.87 55.13
C GLU A 652 -9.06 4.15 54.96
N GLY A 653 -9.92 4.18 53.93
CA GLY A 653 -10.87 5.27 53.70
C GLY A 653 -10.22 6.54 53.13
N GLY A 654 -9.94 6.53 51.82
CA GLY A 654 -9.53 7.73 51.09
C GLY A 654 -10.48 8.88 51.39
N LEU A 655 -9.93 10.10 51.54
CA LEU A 655 -10.66 11.33 51.87
C LEU A 655 -12.02 11.36 51.15
N SER A 656 -13.11 11.18 51.89
CA SER A 656 -14.44 11.43 51.37
C SER A 656 -14.52 12.90 50.96
N ASP A 657 -15.34 13.20 49.95
CA ASP A 657 -15.52 14.59 49.48
C ASP A 657 -15.90 15.54 50.63
N GLU A 658 -16.60 15.03 51.66
CA GLU A 658 -16.92 15.74 52.90
C GLU A 658 -15.68 16.21 53.69
N GLY A 659 -14.58 15.46 53.65
CA GLY A 659 -13.31 15.83 54.29
C GLY A 659 -12.55 16.92 53.54
N LEU A 660 -12.73 16.99 52.21
CA LEU A 660 -12.13 18.04 51.38
C LEU A 660 -12.89 19.36 51.56
N ASP A 661 -14.22 19.30 51.61
CA ASP A 661 -15.09 20.46 51.86
C ASP A 661 -14.85 21.07 53.25
N ALA A 662 -14.63 20.23 54.27
CA ALA A 662 -14.26 20.69 55.61
C ALA A 662 -12.88 21.37 55.66
N LEU A 663 -11.93 20.92 54.83
CA LEU A 663 -10.59 21.50 54.74
C LEU A 663 -10.61 22.88 54.04
N ILE A 664 -11.41 23.01 52.99
CA ILE A 664 -11.62 24.27 52.27
C ILE A 664 -12.30 25.28 53.20
N ALA A 665 -13.32 24.87 53.96
CA ALA A 665 -13.98 25.73 54.94
C ALA A 665 -13.01 26.26 56.01
N ASN A 666 -12.12 25.41 56.53
CA ASN A 666 -11.12 25.83 57.53
C ASN A 666 -10.07 26.80 56.94
N LEU A 667 -9.65 26.61 55.69
CA LEU A 667 -8.71 27.52 55.01
C LEU A 667 -9.34 28.88 54.68
N GLU A 668 -10.64 28.91 54.36
CA GLU A 668 -11.39 30.15 54.19
C GLU A 668 -11.58 30.90 55.52
N GLU A 669 -11.76 30.18 56.63
CA GLU A 669 -11.85 30.74 57.98
C GLU A 669 -10.52 31.34 58.45
N GLU A 670 -9.38 30.69 58.19
CA GLU A 670 -8.03 31.25 58.44
C GLU A 670 -7.76 32.51 57.60
N ARG A 671 -8.22 32.55 56.35
CA ARG A 671 -8.09 33.74 55.49
C ARG A 671 -8.94 34.92 55.99
N GLY A 672 -10.07 34.63 56.62
CA GLY A 672 -10.91 35.64 57.29
C GLY A 672 -10.30 36.23 58.56
N GLY A 673 -9.49 35.45 59.30
CA GLY A 673 -8.83 35.90 60.53
C GLY A 673 -7.69 36.90 60.32
N VAL A 674 -6.95 36.78 59.21
CA VAL A 674 -5.79 37.65 58.90
C VAL A 674 -6.22 39.05 58.41
N GLY A 675 -7.50 39.22 58.04
CA GLY A 675 -8.05 40.50 57.59
C GLY A 675 -8.36 41.50 58.72
N LEU A 676 -8.57 41.02 59.96
CA LEU A 676 -8.97 41.88 61.09
C LEU A 676 -7.79 42.47 61.88
N GLU A 677 -6.57 41.94 61.73
CA GLU A 677 -5.38 42.47 62.41
C GLU A 677 -4.68 43.60 61.63
N ARG A 678 -5.06 43.85 60.36
CA ARG A 678 -4.41 44.86 59.50
C ARG A 678 -5.01 46.27 59.58
N GLU A 679 -6.15 46.47 60.23
CA GLU A 679 -6.81 47.79 60.31
C GLU A 679 -6.54 48.59 61.61
N MET A 680 -5.70 48.09 62.54
CA MET A 680 -5.34 48.83 63.77
C MET A 680 -3.84 49.19 63.89
N GLY A 681 -3.16 49.42 62.76
CA GLY A 681 -1.72 49.66 62.72
C GLY A 681 -1.25 51.03 62.23
N ASP A 682 -2.15 51.94 61.82
CA ASP A 682 -1.79 53.26 61.28
C ASP A 682 -2.31 54.41 62.18
N GLU A 683 -1.89 54.43 63.44
CA GLU A 683 -1.72 55.66 64.22
C GLU A 683 -0.45 55.52 65.08
N LEU A 684 0.70 55.96 64.55
CA LEU A 684 1.81 56.63 65.27
C LEU A 684 2.91 57.10 64.31
#